data_AF-A0A7D9DFZ0-F1
#
_entry.id   AF-A0A7D9DFZ0-F1
#
_cell.length_a   1.000
_cell.length_b   1.000
_cell.length_c   1.000
_cell.angle_alpha   90.00
_cell.angle_beta   90.00
_cell.angle_gamma   90.00
#
_symmetry.space_group_name_H-M   'P 1'
#
loop_
_entity.id
_entity.type
_entity.pdbx_description
1 polymer ?
#
loop_
_entity_poly.entity_id
_entity_poly.type
_entity_poly.pdbx_seq_one_letter_code
_entity_poly.pdbx_strand_id
1 'polypeptide(L)'
;MKHRVGFRFQTNRLYKETRQTIDLELPNAESETNPVKFLVKEPIESTITPTEPIESVDPTSAVFPTFETYEEMLQDDTHASKNRKFPVYSACTRQGLRKPLARSMSKKSKVPKCRGRQLTPGDCTDVVKYFGEYGSVKAGQCDTNNAIKICTVSEEEIQVSCDASPCKHKRISLGLFSHTIGKIEWQLVRDINRLSVLLENRIMSSEFGRGFALLKCEDGQGIQVLTFPKRLDRMEAVQKQGKRRFNINIVLEDSLSRAHFYRTLLKTSSTFRDIIYNQSIPSTLLEFEKVQSYASSTYSNLQRLFISQKYWNSKTHCGYRIKEFLANNTKYCTYGVEEMFSRYKKAGYSTLLQEDNCWYDDWGSFLDPRKGLARVKNEKSRLSRWKDFVQIVKKSGRGQKVDDYGMSILTCDVYKNYKVTNPFSSRAVPNICFAGRHYGSFFLEYVKKYTELNDIAAQPFIAYTHLLTSHETNGRRIVNDDESLADLFYHAAHLRNTVTIFTSDHGAKATDFAAYTTQGRQEVFQPLLFIIIPHEVSKSLGPEAMNALVVNQNRLVGLEDLHHSLVSILDMDPNIWATHKEDHPENWDLHPGSDKKKWVLHADPHRDVNVGVTPTRLRGLFKPVPLDRTCEQMKLRSDVLCLCEGMDKSVSNDSETVQWAAEFALGTLNNRIQKQYTTALRSKPEGLASGFYGYGACQRYTGTGIMRARHTVAGLEQKLFFSLLAKPFIRKTEEIFDVQVSFAMKDKANGITLNDMIRVSPYNKYEKCTDKGVDPKLCACHADRRNNTLWRNELYLKTTTQENFKLKPRTQILDQPCLAIISRVRRNNIGAGRWQNAIETYEAVNACPDVTYKLTISFKKARKTQISLKYPKSVTLLPRTVTFLLTAKNEWKYGTFIPRFKFEKMEKN
;
A
#
# COMPACT_ATOMS: atom_id res chain seq x y z
N MET A 1 49.96 -35.07 -24.68
CA MET A 1 50.48 -36.38 -25.12
C MET A 1 50.44 -37.36 -23.95
N LYS A 2 50.81 -38.64 -24.15
CA LYS A 2 51.00 -39.67 -23.09
C LYS A 2 52.28 -39.33 -22.27
N HIS A 3 52.68 -39.89 -21.11
CA HIS A 3 52.26 -41.00 -20.20
C HIS A 3 52.22 -40.45 -18.73
N ARG A 4 51.72 -41.06 -17.65
CA ARG A 4 51.44 -42.45 -17.20
C ARG A 4 52.61 -43.27 -16.59
N VAL A 5 53.00 -42.94 -15.35
CA VAL A 5 53.64 -43.78 -14.31
C VAL A 5 53.09 -43.28 -12.95
N GLY A 6 52.89 -44.04 -11.87
CA GLY A 6 52.97 -45.49 -11.62
C GLY A 6 53.21 -45.75 -10.12
N PHE A 7 52.25 -46.37 -9.42
CA PHE A 7 52.30 -46.57 -7.96
C PHE A 7 53.35 -47.61 -7.51
N ARG A 8 53.87 -47.44 -6.29
CA ARG A 8 54.13 -48.56 -5.38
C ARG A 8 53.82 -48.17 -3.92
N PHE A 9 53.00 -48.97 -3.27
CA PHE A 9 52.84 -48.99 -1.81
C PHE A 9 53.86 -49.98 -1.22
N GLN A 10 54.32 -49.71 -0.01
CA GLN A 10 54.63 -50.78 0.96
C GLN A 10 54.29 -50.29 2.37
N THR A 11 53.74 -51.20 3.17
CA THR A 11 53.19 -50.92 4.51
C THR A 11 54.03 -51.60 5.57
N ASN A 12 54.20 -50.96 6.73
CA ASN A 12 54.30 -51.72 7.98
C ASN A 12 53.78 -50.93 9.19
N ARG A 13 53.38 -51.66 10.23
CA ARG A 13 52.79 -51.15 11.48
C ARG A 13 53.86 -50.90 12.54
N LEU A 14 53.63 -49.96 13.46
CA LEU A 14 53.29 -50.30 14.86
C LEU A 14 52.87 -49.07 15.69
N TYR A 15 52.24 -49.34 16.82
CA TYR A 15 51.72 -48.36 17.79
C TYR A 15 52.79 -47.89 18.78
N LYS A 16 52.65 -46.65 19.27
CA LYS A 16 52.68 -46.39 20.72
C LYS A 16 51.96 -45.08 21.05
N GLU A 17 51.23 -45.07 22.16
CA GLU A 17 50.59 -43.87 22.72
C GLU A 17 51.54 -43.16 23.68
N THR A 18 51.36 -41.85 23.90
CA THR A 18 51.70 -41.20 25.17
C THR A 18 50.79 -40.00 25.40
N ARG A 19 50.28 -39.85 26.63
CA ARG A 19 49.58 -38.63 27.08
C ARG A 19 50.58 -37.70 27.76
N GLN A 20 50.38 -36.39 27.62
CA GLN A 20 50.63 -35.46 28.73
C GLN A 20 49.80 -34.18 28.57
N THR A 21 49.44 -33.58 29.71
CA THR A 21 48.66 -32.35 29.85
C THR A 21 49.45 -31.37 30.69
N ILE A 22 49.56 -30.11 30.26
CA ILE A 22 50.10 -29.00 31.04
C ILE A 22 49.24 -27.77 30.74
N ASP A 23 48.72 -27.13 31.79
CA ASP A 23 48.13 -25.79 31.78
C ASP A 23 49.21 -24.75 32.18
N LEU A 24 49.04 -23.49 31.77
CA LEU A 24 49.65 -22.24 32.29
C LEU A 24 49.06 -21.08 31.44
N GLU A 25 48.09 -20.29 31.92
CA GLU A 25 48.22 -19.09 32.79
C GLU A 25 48.39 -17.75 32.03
N LEU A 26 47.91 -16.67 32.66
CA LEU A 26 47.84 -15.29 32.15
C LEU A 26 48.78 -14.38 32.94
N PRO A 27 49.45 -13.41 32.29
CA PRO A 27 49.96 -12.20 32.95
C PRO A 27 48.99 -11.02 32.80
N ASN A 28 49.00 -10.12 33.78
CA ASN A 28 48.39 -8.78 33.77
C ASN A 28 49.49 -7.69 33.78
N ALA A 29 49.08 -6.42 33.63
CA ALA A 29 49.89 -5.21 33.84
C ALA A 29 50.97 -4.93 32.75
N GLU A 30 51.43 -3.68 32.49
CA GLU A 30 51.03 -2.38 33.07
C GLU A 30 51.18 -1.21 32.06
N SER A 31 51.20 0.04 32.55
CA SER A 31 50.93 1.32 31.85
C SER A 31 52.16 2.07 31.25
N GLU A 32 51.96 3.37 30.90
CA GLU A 32 52.96 4.42 30.55
C GLU A 32 53.36 4.61 29.06
N THR A 33 53.87 5.78 28.61
CA THR A 33 53.18 7.10 28.43
C THR A 33 53.94 8.06 27.48
N ASN A 34 53.30 8.55 26.40
CA ASN A 34 53.51 9.89 25.76
C ASN A 34 54.92 10.27 25.19
N PRO A 35 55.21 11.49 24.64
CA PRO A 35 54.37 12.59 24.08
C PRO A 35 54.88 13.15 22.68
N VAL A 36 54.48 14.40 22.29
CA VAL A 36 55.07 15.29 21.23
C VAL A 36 54.73 14.97 19.75
N LYS A 37 54.50 15.86 18.75
CA LYS A 37 54.06 17.29 18.52
C LYS A 37 53.51 17.34 17.05
N PHE A 38 52.69 18.25 16.48
CA PHE A 38 52.24 19.66 16.66
C PHE A 38 52.96 20.78 15.84
N LEU A 39 52.39 21.16 14.68
CA LEU A 39 52.54 22.40 13.87
C LEU A 39 51.36 22.41 12.82
N VAL A 40 50.37 23.30 12.69
CA VAL A 40 50.11 24.74 13.00
C VAL A 40 50.46 25.74 11.88
N LYS A 41 49.41 26.35 11.29
CA LYS A 41 49.36 27.74 10.76
C LYS A 41 47.90 28.23 10.67
N GLU A 42 47.71 29.53 10.49
CA GLU A 42 46.59 30.32 11.05
C GLU A 42 45.68 31.07 10.02
N PRO A 43 44.63 31.83 10.42
CA PRO A 43 43.42 32.07 9.62
C PRO A 43 43.29 33.47 8.99
N ILE A 44 42.13 33.75 8.37
CA ILE A 44 41.62 35.09 8.03
C ILE A 44 40.11 35.16 8.38
N GLU A 45 39.65 36.28 8.94
CA GLU A 45 38.26 36.56 9.35
C GLU A 45 37.41 37.07 8.17
N SER A 46 36.09 36.85 8.10
CA SER A 46 35.03 37.68 8.72
C SER A 46 33.77 37.53 7.83
N THR A 47 32.52 37.93 8.15
CA THR A 47 31.88 38.64 9.27
C THR A 47 30.60 37.90 9.65
N ILE A 48 30.11 38.04 10.90
CA ILE A 48 28.79 37.57 11.33
C ILE A 48 28.07 38.73 12.03
N THR A 49 26.87 39.07 11.58
CA THR A 49 25.96 39.96 12.30
C THR A 49 25.18 39.16 13.36
N PRO A 50 24.98 39.70 14.58
CA PRO A 50 24.35 38.97 15.67
C PRO A 50 22.84 38.83 15.43
N THR A 51 22.38 37.61 15.14
CA THR A 51 20.98 37.23 15.39
C THR A 51 20.76 37.04 16.88
N GLU A 52 19.64 37.54 17.39
CA GLU A 52 19.23 37.41 18.80
C GLU A 52 19.24 35.94 19.29
N PRO A 53 19.52 35.69 20.58
CA PRO A 53 19.56 34.34 21.13
C PRO A 53 18.15 33.72 21.12
N ILE A 54 17.94 32.74 20.24
CA ILE A 54 16.74 31.90 20.26
C ILE A 54 16.75 31.08 21.57
N GLU A 55 15.79 31.33 22.45
CA GLU A 55 15.60 30.53 23.66
C GLU A 55 15.44 29.05 23.31
N SER A 56 16.22 28.19 23.99
CA SER A 56 16.27 26.75 23.74
C SER A 56 15.07 26.01 24.34
N VAL A 57 13.89 26.24 23.77
CA VAL A 57 12.66 25.54 24.15
C VAL A 57 12.73 24.06 23.75
N ASP A 58 12.41 23.18 24.71
CA ASP A 58 12.45 21.72 24.56
C ASP A 58 11.62 21.22 23.36
N PRO A 59 12.24 20.58 22.34
CA PRO A 59 11.57 20.13 21.13
C PRO A 59 10.61 18.95 21.33
N THR A 60 10.54 18.36 22.52
CA THR A 60 9.56 17.31 22.87
C THR A 60 8.17 17.87 23.21
N SER A 61 8.04 19.19 23.36
CA SER A 61 6.89 19.83 24.04
C SER A 61 5.78 20.38 23.12
N ALA A 62 5.97 20.42 21.81
CA ALA A 62 5.04 21.04 20.87
C ALA A 62 3.82 20.15 20.56
N VAL A 63 2.63 20.72 20.67
CA VAL A 63 1.35 20.04 20.41
C VAL A 63 0.56 20.83 19.37
N PHE A 64 0.07 20.15 18.32
CA PHE A 64 -0.80 20.76 17.31
C PHE A 64 -2.14 21.21 17.94
N PRO A 65 -2.82 22.22 17.37
CA PRO A 65 -4.08 22.71 17.94
C PRO A 65 -5.15 21.60 18.01
N THR A 66 -5.79 21.43 19.17
CA THR A 66 -6.96 20.57 19.31
C THR A 66 -8.20 21.41 19.58
N PHE A 67 -8.85 21.87 18.50
CA PHE A 67 -10.11 22.61 18.56
C PHE A 67 -11.28 21.70 18.97
N GLU A 68 -12.24 22.24 19.71
CA GLU A 68 -13.50 21.55 20.05
C GLU A 68 -14.65 21.99 19.12
N THR A 69 -14.58 23.18 18.51
CA THR A 69 -15.53 23.64 17.48
C THR A 69 -14.87 24.18 16.19
N TYR A 70 -15.67 24.32 15.14
CA TYR A 70 -15.32 24.90 13.85
C TYR A 70 -15.04 26.40 13.95
N GLU A 71 -15.79 27.11 14.78
CA GLU A 71 -15.63 28.54 15.05
C GLU A 71 -14.30 28.82 15.78
N GLU A 72 -13.93 27.98 16.78
CA GLU A 72 -12.61 28.05 17.43
C GLU A 72 -11.46 27.88 16.41
N MET A 73 -11.62 26.93 15.46
CA MET A 73 -10.61 26.67 14.43
C MET A 73 -10.48 27.82 13.42
N LEU A 74 -11.59 28.36 12.93
CA LEU A 74 -11.58 29.52 12.02
C LEU A 74 -11.01 30.76 12.71
N GLN A 75 -11.27 30.94 14.00
CA GLN A 75 -10.70 32.06 14.76
C GLN A 75 -9.17 31.95 14.88
N ASP A 76 -8.62 30.77 15.16
CA ASP A 76 -7.15 30.58 15.19
C ASP A 76 -6.54 30.73 13.79
N ASP A 77 -7.12 30.09 12.77
CA ASP A 77 -6.66 30.19 11.38
C ASP A 77 -6.61 31.65 10.86
N THR A 78 -7.50 32.52 11.36
CA THR A 78 -7.52 33.96 11.02
C THR A 78 -6.60 34.83 11.87
N HIS A 79 -6.37 34.51 13.15
CA HIS A 79 -5.44 35.27 14.01
C HIS A 79 -3.96 34.85 13.87
N ALA A 80 -3.68 33.64 13.39
CA ALA A 80 -2.34 33.04 13.34
C ALA A 80 -1.40 33.66 12.28
N SER A 81 -1.09 34.96 12.42
CA SER A 81 -0.07 35.80 11.76
C SER A 81 0.31 35.52 10.29
N LYS A 82 0.30 36.59 9.47
CA LYS A 82 0.55 36.63 8.00
C LYS A 82 1.79 35.87 7.46
N ASN A 83 2.67 35.38 8.32
CA ASN A 83 3.81 34.53 7.97
C ASN A 83 3.36 33.11 7.60
N ARG A 84 3.49 32.75 6.32
CA ARG A 84 3.11 31.43 5.75
C ARG A 84 4.13 30.30 6.04
N LYS A 85 5.26 30.60 6.69
CA LYS A 85 6.33 29.61 6.94
C LYS A 85 5.95 28.60 8.02
N PHE A 86 6.47 27.38 7.88
CA PHE A 86 6.28 26.29 8.83
C PHE A 86 7.04 26.57 10.15
N PRO A 87 6.43 26.37 11.33
CA PRO A 87 7.07 26.55 12.63
C PRO A 87 8.00 25.37 12.98
N VAL A 88 9.17 25.63 13.55
CA VAL A 88 10.30 24.69 13.58
C VAL A 88 10.14 23.52 14.57
N TYR A 89 9.01 23.43 15.27
CA TYR A 89 8.84 22.62 16.47
C TYR A 89 8.30 21.19 16.22
N SER A 90 9.10 20.36 15.54
CA SER A 90 8.91 18.90 15.53
C SER A 90 10.21 18.16 15.13
N ALA A 91 10.40 16.94 15.64
CA ALA A 91 11.58 16.11 15.30
C ALA A 91 11.69 15.83 13.79
N CYS A 92 10.55 15.67 13.11
CA CYS A 92 10.42 15.66 11.66
C CYS A 92 9.85 17.00 11.19
N THR A 93 10.69 18.04 11.13
CA THR A 93 10.26 19.38 10.71
C THR A 93 9.50 19.34 9.37
N ARG A 94 8.51 20.23 9.20
CA ARG A 94 7.73 20.47 7.95
C ARG A 94 6.55 19.52 7.67
N GLN A 95 6.16 18.64 8.59
CA GLN A 95 4.89 17.88 8.51
C GLN A 95 3.70 18.66 9.11
N GLY A 96 2.59 18.77 8.38
CA GLY A 96 1.35 19.41 8.83
C GLY A 96 1.06 20.77 8.17
N LEU A 97 -0.19 21.23 8.28
CA LEU A 97 -0.64 22.52 7.73
C LEU A 97 -0.77 23.64 8.79
N ARG A 98 -1.35 23.31 9.95
CA ARG A 98 -1.58 24.27 11.05
C ARG A 98 -0.34 24.43 11.93
N LYS A 99 -0.15 25.64 12.48
CA LYS A 99 0.95 25.94 13.42
C LYS A 99 0.66 25.28 14.78
N PRO A 100 1.61 24.59 15.45
CA PRO A 100 1.48 24.26 16.86
C PRO A 100 1.30 25.52 17.70
N LEU A 101 0.43 25.45 18.70
CA LEU A 101 0.23 26.59 19.61
C LEU A 101 1.45 26.74 20.52
N ALA A 102 1.94 27.97 20.68
CA ALA A 102 2.75 28.32 21.84
C ALA A 102 1.94 27.99 23.11
N ARG A 103 2.63 27.64 24.20
CA ARG A 103 2.08 26.86 25.35
C ARG A 103 1.12 27.64 26.28
N SER A 104 0.16 28.37 25.72
CA SER A 104 -0.91 29.05 26.42
C SER A 104 -1.97 28.04 26.88
N MET A 105 -2.13 27.94 28.20
CA MET A 105 -3.17 27.20 28.95
C MET A 105 -4.08 26.27 28.12
N SER A 106 -3.64 25.04 27.88
CA SER A 106 -4.55 24.02 27.39
C SER A 106 -5.68 23.78 28.41
N LYS A 107 -6.93 24.00 27.98
CA LYS A 107 -8.11 23.36 28.59
C LYS A 107 -7.79 21.86 28.74
N LYS A 108 -8.31 21.17 29.76
CA LYS A 108 -8.04 19.74 30.02
C LYS A 108 -8.59 18.83 28.91
N SER A 109 -7.93 18.84 27.75
CA SER A 109 -8.30 18.10 26.54
C SER A 109 -8.25 16.60 26.83
N LYS A 110 -9.35 15.91 26.53
CA LYS A 110 -9.50 14.49 26.83
C LYS A 110 -8.57 13.68 25.94
N VAL A 111 -7.46 13.19 26.50
CA VAL A 111 -6.42 12.50 25.72
C VAL A 111 -7.00 11.23 25.08
N PRO A 112 -6.94 11.07 23.75
CA PRO A 112 -7.48 9.89 23.07
C PRO A 112 -6.68 8.64 23.45
N LYS A 113 -7.36 7.50 23.53
CA LYS A 113 -6.72 6.19 23.80
C LYS A 113 -5.77 5.81 22.68
N CYS A 114 -6.12 6.12 21.43
CA CYS A 114 -5.20 6.06 20.30
C CYS A 114 -4.33 7.32 20.21
N ARG A 115 -3.13 7.23 20.79
CA ARG A 115 -1.99 8.13 20.54
C ARG A 115 -1.20 7.59 19.35
N GLY A 116 -0.75 8.45 18.44
CA GLY A 116 0.20 8.04 17.40
C GLY A 116 1.59 7.80 18.01
N ARG A 117 2.37 6.89 17.42
CA ARG A 117 3.79 6.70 17.80
C ARG A 117 4.54 8.03 17.67
N GLN A 118 5.35 8.40 18.67
CA GLN A 118 6.27 9.54 18.54
C GLN A 118 7.43 9.21 17.59
N LEU A 119 7.72 10.13 16.65
CA LEU A 119 8.83 10.02 15.70
C LEU A 119 10.14 10.38 16.40
N THR A 120 11.15 9.51 16.29
CA THR A 120 12.49 9.82 16.80
C THR A 120 13.29 10.62 15.77
N PRO A 121 14.34 11.37 16.18
CA PRO A 121 15.26 12.00 15.23
C PRO A 121 15.82 11.00 14.20
N GLY A 122 16.05 9.74 14.62
CA GLY A 122 16.49 8.65 13.74
C GLY A 122 15.50 8.32 12.63
N ASP A 123 14.19 8.26 12.92
CA ASP A 123 13.16 8.07 11.88
C ASP A 123 13.15 9.23 10.86
N CYS A 124 13.47 10.43 11.34
CA CYS A 124 13.51 11.67 10.56
C CYS A 124 14.80 11.83 9.73
N THR A 125 15.92 11.22 10.14
CA THR A 125 17.15 11.17 9.34
C THR A 125 17.19 9.97 8.38
N ASP A 126 16.66 8.81 8.77
CA ASP A 126 16.66 7.59 7.95
C ASP A 126 15.99 7.82 6.58
N VAL A 127 14.97 8.68 6.53
CA VAL A 127 14.20 9.01 5.32
C VAL A 127 15.07 9.64 4.22
N VAL A 128 16.09 10.43 4.59
CA VAL A 128 16.99 11.12 3.66
C VAL A 128 17.77 10.14 2.79
N LYS A 129 18.17 9.00 3.36
CA LYS A 129 18.87 7.91 2.67
C LYS A 129 18.10 7.34 1.46
N TYR A 130 16.77 7.42 1.47
CA TYR A 130 15.91 6.82 0.44
C TYR A 130 15.37 7.85 -0.55
N PHE A 131 14.99 9.04 -0.08
CA PHE A 131 14.36 10.07 -0.92
C PHE A 131 15.29 11.23 -1.27
N GLY A 132 16.36 11.44 -0.51
CA GLY A 132 17.20 12.64 -0.54
C GLY A 132 16.73 13.67 0.49
N GLU A 133 17.38 14.84 0.48
CA GLU A 133 17.04 15.97 1.35
C GLU A 133 15.66 16.55 1.05
N TYR A 134 15.08 17.27 2.01
CA TYR A 134 13.78 17.91 1.84
C TYR A 134 13.77 18.84 0.61
N GLY A 135 12.94 18.52 -0.37
CA GLY A 135 12.85 19.28 -1.63
C GLY A 135 13.99 19.02 -2.64
N SER A 136 14.88 18.06 -2.41
CA SER A 136 15.85 17.61 -3.44
C SER A 136 15.19 16.74 -4.50
N VAL A 137 14.05 16.09 -4.19
CA VAL A 137 13.21 15.39 -5.17
C VAL A 137 12.61 16.42 -6.13
N LYS A 138 12.78 16.21 -7.44
CA LYS A 138 12.27 17.08 -8.52
C LYS A 138 11.43 16.26 -9.50
N ALA A 139 10.45 16.90 -10.13
CA ALA A 139 9.76 16.37 -11.30
C ALA A 139 10.77 16.06 -12.41
N GLY A 140 10.64 14.88 -13.02
CA GLY A 140 11.49 14.50 -14.13
C GLY A 140 10.99 15.13 -15.43
N GLN A 141 11.89 15.36 -16.38
CA GLN A 141 11.51 16.07 -17.61
C GLN A 141 10.73 15.18 -18.60
N CYS A 142 9.71 15.78 -19.23
CA CYS A 142 9.06 15.26 -20.43
C CYS A 142 9.54 16.05 -21.65
N ASP A 143 9.69 15.37 -22.79
CA ASP A 143 10.12 16.02 -24.03
C ASP A 143 8.98 16.87 -24.62
N THR A 144 9.07 18.18 -24.40
CA THR A 144 8.10 19.20 -24.81
C THR A 144 7.98 19.35 -26.32
N ASN A 145 8.91 18.83 -27.13
CA ASN A 145 8.76 18.81 -28.59
C ASN A 145 7.61 17.87 -29.04
N ASN A 146 7.11 17.01 -28.14
CA ASN A 146 5.91 16.20 -28.37
C ASN A 146 4.62 16.93 -27.97
N ALA A 147 4.68 18.12 -27.37
CA ALA A 147 3.51 18.96 -27.12
C ALA A 147 3.24 19.84 -28.34
N ILE A 148 1.98 19.89 -28.76
CA ILE A 148 1.51 20.69 -29.90
C ILE A 148 0.09 21.17 -29.60
N LYS A 149 -0.27 22.36 -30.08
CA LYS A 149 -1.61 22.95 -29.93
C LYS A 149 -2.19 23.25 -31.31
N ILE A 150 -2.91 22.28 -31.88
CA ILE A 150 -3.61 22.40 -33.17
C ILE A 150 -4.96 23.08 -32.97
N CYS A 151 -5.74 22.70 -31.94
CA CYS A 151 -7.05 23.29 -31.67
C CYS A 151 -7.18 23.86 -30.25
N THR A 152 -8.16 24.74 -30.07
CA THR A 152 -8.65 25.26 -28.78
C THR A 152 -10.17 25.13 -28.75
N VAL A 153 -10.74 24.86 -27.58
CA VAL A 153 -12.20 24.77 -27.37
C VAL A 153 -12.64 26.00 -26.57
N SER A 154 -13.58 26.78 -27.09
CA SER A 154 -14.31 27.79 -26.32
C SER A 154 -15.30 27.08 -25.40
N GLU A 155 -15.10 27.18 -24.10
CA GLU A 155 -15.86 26.38 -23.13
C GLU A 155 -17.26 26.95 -22.86
N GLU A 156 -17.46 28.24 -23.07
CA GLU A 156 -18.76 28.88 -22.88
C GLU A 156 -19.73 28.46 -23.98
N GLU A 157 -19.32 28.64 -25.25
CA GLU A 157 -20.14 28.47 -26.46
C GLU A 157 -20.01 27.09 -27.14
N ILE A 158 -19.06 26.25 -26.73
CA ILE A 158 -18.77 24.92 -27.32
C ILE A 158 -18.15 25.02 -28.74
N GLN A 159 -17.71 26.20 -29.17
CA GLN A 159 -17.00 26.43 -30.43
C GLN A 159 -15.59 25.83 -30.42
N VAL A 160 -15.12 25.29 -31.55
CA VAL A 160 -13.75 24.75 -31.70
C VAL A 160 -12.98 25.53 -32.77
N SER A 161 -11.90 26.20 -32.37
CA SER A 161 -10.98 26.87 -33.29
C SER A 161 -9.74 26.00 -33.52
N CYS A 162 -9.32 25.83 -34.78
CA CYS A 162 -8.20 24.97 -35.18
C CYS A 162 -7.26 25.65 -36.19
N ASP A 163 -5.95 25.44 -36.02
CA ASP A 163 -4.87 25.96 -36.87
C ASP A 163 -3.90 24.83 -37.26
N ALA A 164 -3.49 24.81 -38.54
CA ALA A 164 -2.55 23.84 -39.10
C ALA A 164 -1.10 24.36 -39.13
N SER A 165 -0.84 25.62 -38.79
CA SER A 165 0.49 26.23 -38.77
C SER A 165 1.50 25.48 -37.87
N PRO A 166 1.12 24.95 -36.68
CA PRO A 166 2.00 24.11 -35.87
C PRO A 166 2.44 22.81 -36.56
N CYS A 167 1.67 22.32 -37.53
CA CYS A 167 2.03 21.19 -38.40
C CYS A 167 2.73 21.63 -39.70
N LYS A 168 3.18 22.89 -39.80
CA LYS A 168 3.76 23.47 -41.03
C LYS A 168 2.82 23.32 -42.23
N HIS A 169 1.52 23.51 -41.97
CA HIS A 169 0.39 23.31 -42.91
C HIS A 169 0.26 21.90 -43.51
N LYS A 170 0.94 20.89 -42.94
CA LYS A 170 0.67 19.47 -43.24
C LYS A 170 -0.71 19.07 -42.74
N ARG A 171 -1.25 17.97 -43.29
CA ARG A 171 -2.54 17.41 -42.87
C ARG A 171 -2.49 16.93 -41.42
N ILE A 172 -3.66 16.87 -40.78
CA ILE A 172 -3.81 16.52 -39.36
C ILE A 172 -4.45 15.15 -39.25
N SER A 173 -3.91 14.30 -38.38
CA SER A 173 -4.56 13.03 -38.01
C SER A 173 -5.39 13.21 -36.75
N LEU A 174 -6.69 12.93 -36.84
CA LEU A 174 -7.64 12.91 -35.73
C LEU A 174 -7.76 11.47 -35.19
N GLY A 175 -7.40 11.27 -33.93
CA GLY A 175 -7.53 10.03 -33.18
C GLY A 175 -8.77 10.05 -32.28
N LEU A 176 -9.70 9.12 -32.51
CA LEU A 176 -10.92 8.96 -31.71
C LEU A 176 -11.01 7.55 -31.14
N PHE A 177 -11.63 7.39 -29.97
CA PHE A 177 -11.84 6.07 -29.38
C PHE A 177 -13.00 5.31 -30.04
N SER A 178 -12.74 4.05 -30.38
CA SER A 178 -13.65 3.16 -31.12
C SER A 178 -14.21 2.04 -30.22
N HIS A 179 -15.50 2.12 -29.91
CA HIS A 179 -16.18 1.21 -28.98
C HIS A 179 -16.49 -0.18 -29.54
N THR A 180 -16.35 -0.38 -30.84
CA THR A 180 -16.48 -1.70 -31.47
C THR A 180 -15.29 -2.61 -31.15
N ILE A 181 -14.10 -2.01 -30.98
CA ILE A 181 -12.82 -2.74 -30.91
C ILE A 181 -11.91 -2.35 -29.73
N GLY A 182 -12.18 -1.26 -29.00
CA GLY A 182 -11.50 -0.91 -27.76
C GLY A 182 -10.09 -0.34 -27.92
N LYS A 183 -9.88 0.58 -28.85
CA LYS A 183 -8.60 1.29 -29.08
C LYS A 183 -8.85 2.67 -29.70
N ILE A 184 -7.82 3.50 -29.80
CA ILE A 184 -7.83 4.68 -30.69
C ILE A 184 -7.77 4.24 -32.16
N GLU A 185 -8.65 4.82 -32.99
CA GLU A 185 -8.58 4.78 -34.44
C GLU A 185 -8.24 6.17 -34.98
N TRP A 186 -7.32 6.22 -35.94
CA TRP A 186 -6.79 7.46 -36.50
C TRP A 186 -7.29 7.64 -37.93
N GLN A 187 -7.84 8.82 -38.22
CA GLN A 187 -8.28 9.23 -39.55
C GLN A 187 -7.57 10.52 -39.98
N LEU A 188 -7.20 10.61 -41.26
CA LEU A 188 -6.52 11.77 -41.82
C LEU A 188 -7.53 12.83 -42.27
N VAL A 189 -7.50 14.01 -41.64
CA VAL A 189 -8.38 15.13 -41.94
C VAL A 189 -7.67 16.07 -42.92
N ARG A 190 -8.32 16.34 -44.06
CA ARG A 190 -7.75 17.09 -45.19
C ARG A 190 -8.04 18.60 -45.16
N ASP A 191 -9.01 19.02 -44.35
CA ASP A 191 -9.49 20.40 -44.24
C ASP A 191 -9.62 20.75 -42.76
N ILE A 192 -9.09 21.92 -42.39
CA ILE A 192 -9.06 22.42 -41.00
C ILE A 192 -10.44 22.87 -40.54
N ASN A 193 -11.29 23.40 -41.43
CA ASN A 193 -12.63 23.85 -41.09
C ASN A 193 -13.52 22.63 -40.77
N ARG A 194 -13.41 21.57 -41.57
CA ARG A 194 -14.00 20.27 -41.27
C ARG A 194 -13.46 19.63 -39.99
N LEU A 195 -12.24 19.95 -39.52
CA LEU A 195 -11.76 19.45 -38.22
C LEU A 195 -12.56 20.05 -37.07
N SER A 196 -12.76 21.37 -37.05
CA SER A 196 -13.62 22.06 -36.07
C SER A 196 -15.02 21.45 -36.04
N VAL A 197 -15.69 21.40 -37.18
CA VAL A 197 -17.06 20.88 -37.30
C VAL A 197 -17.16 19.42 -36.87
N LEU A 198 -16.14 18.58 -37.14
CA LEU A 198 -16.11 17.18 -36.65
C LEU A 198 -15.94 17.08 -35.14
N LEU A 199 -15.18 17.98 -34.52
CA LEU A 199 -14.98 18.01 -33.07
C LEU A 199 -16.22 18.55 -32.35
N GLU A 200 -16.82 19.64 -32.84
CA GLU A 200 -18.08 20.21 -32.34
C GLU A 200 -19.22 19.18 -32.38
N ASN A 201 -19.43 18.54 -33.54
CA ASN A 201 -20.41 17.45 -33.66
C ASN A 201 -20.09 16.29 -32.70
N ARG A 202 -18.82 15.96 -32.45
CA ARG A 202 -18.44 14.89 -31.51
C ARG A 202 -18.69 15.27 -30.04
N ILE A 203 -18.55 16.54 -29.66
CA ILE A 203 -18.90 17.02 -28.31
C ILE A 203 -20.41 16.92 -28.09
N MET A 204 -21.21 17.31 -29.08
CA MET A 204 -22.67 17.34 -29.00
C MET A 204 -23.33 15.94 -29.06
N SER A 205 -22.93 15.10 -30.02
CA SER A 205 -23.65 13.87 -30.41
C SER A 205 -23.46 12.62 -29.52
N SER A 206 -22.73 12.71 -28.39
CA SER A 206 -22.14 11.49 -27.83
C SER A 206 -23.14 10.52 -27.15
N GLU A 207 -23.29 9.32 -27.72
CA GLU A 207 -23.54 8.09 -26.93
C GLU A 207 -22.22 7.43 -26.47
N PHE A 208 -21.11 7.74 -27.15
CA PHE A 208 -19.88 6.94 -27.14
C PHE A 208 -18.66 7.72 -26.62
N GLY A 209 -18.79 8.28 -25.41
CA GLY A 209 -17.71 8.89 -24.64
C GLY A 209 -17.29 10.27 -25.13
N ARG A 210 -17.54 11.31 -24.31
CA ARG A 210 -17.10 12.70 -24.56
C ARG A 210 -15.60 12.83 -24.30
N GLY A 211 -15.15 12.40 -23.12
CA GLY A 211 -13.75 12.08 -22.80
C GLY A 211 -12.72 12.97 -23.48
N PHE A 212 -12.16 12.50 -24.59
CA PHE A 212 -11.08 13.17 -25.30
C PHE A 212 -11.06 12.89 -26.82
N ALA A 213 -10.31 13.72 -27.53
CA ALA A 213 -9.79 13.44 -28.87
C ALA A 213 -8.26 13.65 -28.87
N LEU A 214 -7.57 12.95 -29.78
CA LEU A 214 -6.14 13.14 -30.01
C LEU A 214 -5.92 13.80 -31.38
N LEU A 215 -4.98 14.74 -31.47
CA LEU A 215 -4.54 15.33 -32.73
C LEU A 215 -3.02 15.17 -32.87
N LYS A 216 -2.54 15.02 -34.11
CA LYS A 216 -1.11 15.04 -34.45
C LYS A 216 -0.92 15.43 -35.92
N CYS A 217 0.30 15.81 -36.29
CA CYS A 217 0.65 16.04 -37.69
C CYS A 217 0.73 14.72 -38.48
N GLU A 218 0.57 14.79 -39.81
CA GLU A 218 0.59 13.62 -40.71
C GLU A 218 1.85 12.75 -40.59
N ASP A 219 3.02 13.39 -40.45
CA ASP A 219 4.31 12.73 -40.23
C ASP A 219 4.48 12.13 -38.82
N GLY A 220 3.47 12.30 -37.97
CA GLY A 220 3.48 11.84 -36.58
C GLY A 220 4.20 12.77 -35.60
N GLN A 221 4.63 13.96 -36.02
CA GLN A 221 5.21 14.94 -35.10
C GLN A 221 4.14 15.55 -34.18
N GLY A 222 4.47 15.63 -32.88
CA GLY A 222 3.61 16.14 -31.82
C GLY A 222 2.38 15.28 -31.52
N ILE A 223 1.84 15.39 -30.30
CA ILE A 223 0.47 14.96 -29.97
C ILE A 223 -0.20 16.07 -29.16
N GLN A 224 -1.43 16.43 -29.51
CA GLN A 224 -2.34 17.17 -28.65
C GLN A 224 -3.37 16.21 -28.06
N VAL A 225 -3.71 16.41 -26.79
CA VAL A 225 -4.92 15.86 -26.16
C VAL A 225 -5.93 16.99 -26.02
N LEU A 226 -7.13 16.81 -26.56
CA LEU A 226 -8.29 17.66 -26.28
C LEU A 226 -9.20 16.95 -25.30
N THR A 227 -9.65 17.63 -24.25
CA THR A 227 -10.54 17.09 -23.22
C THR A 227 -11.93 17.72 -23.31
N PHE A 228 -12.97 16.87 -23.23
CA PHE A 228 -14.37 17.28 -23.29
C PHE A 228 -15.16 16.66 -22.12
N PRO A 229 -15.08 17.24 -20.91
CA PRO A 229 -15.90 16.81 -19.79
C PRO A 229 -17.39 17.03 -20.03
N LYS A 230 -18.23 16.11 -19.55
CA LYS A 230 -19.69 16.25 -19.64
C LYS A 230 -20.19 17.47 -18.84
N ARG A 231 -20.61 18.52 -19.54
CA ARG A 231 -21.47 19.60 -19.00
C ARG A 231 -22.84 19.02 -18.61
N LEU A 232 -23.36 19.46 -17.48
CA LEU A 232 -24.70 19.16 -16.96
C LEU A 232 -25.62 20.38 -17.10
N ASP A 233 -26.93 20.17 -17.01
CA ASP A 233 -27.92 21.22 -17.27
C ASP A 233 -27.91 22.31 -16.17
N ARG A 234 -28.08 23.57 -16.59
CA ARG A 234 -28.11 24.73 -15.69
C ARG A 234 -29.49 24.88 -15.02
N MET A 235 -29.54 25.40 -13.79
CA MET A 235 -30.80 25.68 -13.09
C MET A 235 -31.55 26.87 -13.70
N GLU A 236 -32.86 26.72 -13.90
CA GLU A 236 -33.77 27.85 -14.02
C GLU A 236 -33.86 28.63 -12.70
N ALA A 237 -34.17 29.93 -12.78
CA ALA A 237 -34.20 30.81 -11.61
C ALA A 237 -35.25 30.41 -10.55
N VAL A 238 -36.36 29.80 -10.97
CA VAL A 238 -37.49 29.42 -10.09
C VAL A 238 -37.16 28.22 -9.20
N GLN A 239 -36.29 27.31 -9.65
CA GLN A 239 -35.93 26.08 -8.90
C GLN A 239 -34.94 26.34 -7.74
N LYS A 240 -34.53 27.60 -7.51
CA LYS A 240 -33.48 27.97 -6.53
C LYS A 240 -33.87 27.74 -5.07
N GLN A 241 -35.16 27.71 -4.73
CA GLN A 241 -35.63 27.61 -3.34
C GLN A 241 -36.03 26.16 -2.98
N GLY A 242 -35.29 25.56 -2.03
CA GLY A 242 -35.74 24.40 -1.24
C GLY A 242 -34.96 23.09 -1.34
N LYS A 243 -34.12 22.84 -2.37
CA LYS A 243 -33.58 21.47 -2.61
C LYS A 243 -32.09 21.35 -2.99
N ARG A 244 -31.24 22.35 -2.68
CA ARG A 244 -29.84 22.33 -3.12
C ARG A 244 -29.01 21.24 -2.41
N ARG A 245 -28.51 20.28 -3.19
CA ARG A 245 -27.47 19.32 -2.78
C ARG A 245 -26.11 19.77 -3.29
N PHE A 246 -25.05 19.49 -2.53
CA PHE A 246 -23.68 19.82 -2.91
C PHE A 246 -23.01 18.67 -3.67
N ASN A 247 -22.02 19.02 -4.49
CA ASN A 247 -21.24 18.09 -5.29
C ASN A 247 -20.08 17.50 -4.48
N ILE A 248 -19.56 16.37 -4.96
CA ILE A 248 -18.45 15.66 -4.32
C ILE A 248 -17.39 15.35 -5.37
N ASN A 249 -16.16 15.79 -5.13
CA ASN A 249 -14.97 15.39 -5.89
C ASN A 249 -14.05 14.58 -4.98
N ILE A 250 -13.66 13.37 -5.41
CA ILE A 250 -12.72 12.51 -4.69
C ILE A 250 -11.50 12.30 -5.59
N VAL A 251 -10.34 12.73 -5.12
CA VAL A 251 -9.03 12.47 -5.74
C VAL A 251 -8.27 11.50 -4.85
N LEU A 252 -7.82 10.38 -5.41
CA LEU A 252 -7.13 9.33 -4.68
C LEU A 252 -5.78 8.98 -5.33
N GLU A 253 -4.71 9.09 -4.56
CA GLU A 253 -3.38 8.58 -4.93
C GLU A 253 -3.14 7.22 -4.28
N ASP A 254 -2.98 6.16 -5.08
CA ASP A 254 -2.62 4.83 -4.57
C ASP A 254 -1.21 4.87 -3.97
N SER A 255 -1.04 4.31 -2.78
CA SER A 255 0.27 4.15 -2.12
C SER A 255 0.93 5.42 -1.57
N LEU A 256 0.22 6.55 -1.43
CA LEU A 256 0.79 7.77 -0.83
C LEU A 256 0.53 7.86 0.70
N SER A 257 1.57 7.96 1.53
CA SER A 257 1.39 8.18 2.99
C SER A 257 1.26 9.67 3.34
N ARG A 258 0.68 10.02 4.50
CA ARG A 258 0.64 11.41 4.99
C ARG A 258 2.05 12.02 5.12
N ALA A 259 3.01 11.29 5.67
CA ALA A 259 4.38 11.78 5.82
C ALA A 259 5.13 11.87 4.48
N HIS A 260 4.75 11.07 3.48
CA HIS A 260 5.29 11.13 2.12
C HIS A 260 4.74 12.34 1.35
N PHE A 261 3.45 12.66 1.49
CA PHE A 261 2.85 13.90 0.94
C PHE A 261 3.70 15.14 1.29
N TYR A 262 4.02 15.35 2.57
CA TYR A 262 4.84 16.48 3.03
C TYR A 262 6.29 16.47 2.54
N ARG A 263 6.78 15.33 2.07
CA ARG A 263 8.16 15.12 1.64
C ARG A 263 8.36 15.37 0.13
N THR A 264 7.31 15.22 -0.67
CA THR A 264 7.38 15.31 -2.14
C THR A 264 6.42 16.31 -2.78
N LEU A 265 5.22 16.51 -2.23
CA LEU A 265 4.18 17.36 -2.81
C LEU A 265 4.23 18.77 -2.21
N LEU A 266 5.32 19.47 -2.50
CA LEU A 266 5.67 20.71 -1.82
C LEU A 266 4.81 21.88 -2.26
N LYS A 267 4.53 22.03 -3.56
CA LYS A 267 3.60 23.04 -4.10
C LYS A 267 2.20 22.80 -3.53
N THR A 268 1.73 21.55 -3.56
CA THR A 268 0.43 21.15 -3.03
C THR A 268 0.31 21.46 -1.53
N SER A 269 1.36 21.18 -0.75
CA SER A 269 1.40 21.54 0.67
C SER A 269 1.45 23.06 0.92
N SER A 270 1.94 23.87 -0.03
CA SER A 270 1.84 25.32 0.04
C SER A 270 0.41 25.77 -0.23
N THR A 271 -0.20 25.32 -1.34
CA THR A 271 -1.61 25.58 -1.67
C THR A 271 -2.53 25.25 -0.49
N PHE A 272 -2.32 24.13 0.19
CA PHE A 272 -3.12 23.74 1.36
C PHE A 272 -2.97 24.69 2.55
N ARG A 273 -1.81 25.34 2.72
CA ARG A 273 -1.61 26.39 3.73
C ARG A 273 -2.19 27.72 3.26
N ASP A 274 -2.10 28.03 1.97
CA ASP A 274 -2.75 29.21 1.39
C ASP A 274 -4.29 29.14 1.56
N ILE A 275 -4.91 27.98 1.36
CA ILE A 275 -6.36 27.76 1.62
C ILE A 275 -6.74 28.00 3.10
N ILE A 276 -5.84 27.72 4.05
CA ILE A 276 -6.11 27.91 5.48
C ILE A 276 -5.91 29.37 5.92
N TYR A 277 -4.80 30.01 5.51
CA TYR A 277 -4.44 31.33 6.04
C TYR A 277 -4.82 32.52 5.13
N ASN A 278 -5.23 32.28 3.88
CA ASN A 278 -5.68 33.36 2.98
C ASN A 278 -7.21 33.52 3.03
N GLN A 279 -7.66 34.53 3.79
CA GLN A 279 -9.06 34.89 3.97
C GLN A 279 -9.81 35.24 2.66
N SER A 280 -9.11 35.47 1.54
CA SER A 280 -9.77 35.65 0.23
C SER A 280 -10.28 34.35 -0.40
N ILE A 281 -9.94 33.18 0.15
CA ILE A 281 -10.34 31.88 -0.38
C ILE A 281 -11.63 31.42 0.35
N PRO A 282 -12.73 31.14 -0.37
CA PRO A 282 -14.04 30.89 0.24
C PRO A 282 -14.25 29.44 0.72
N SER A 283 -13.18 28.77 1.17
CA SER A 283 -13.20 27.39 1.64
C SER A 283 -12.28 27.16 2.84
N THR A 284 -12.67 26.25 3.72
CA THR A 284 -11.81 25.73 4.79
C THR A 284 -11.18 24.40 4.38
N LEU A 285 -9.98 24.09 4.90
CA LEU A 285 -9.32 22.79 4.71
C LEU A 285 -9.09 22.07 6.04
N LEU A 286 -9.51 20.80 6.09
CA LEU A 286 -9.37 19.89 7.22
C LEU A 286 -8.30 18.82 6.92
N GLU A 287 -7.45 18.53 7.90
CA GLU A 287 -6.39 17.50 7.82
C GLU A 287 -6.63 16.42 8.89
N PHE A 288 -6.73 15.15 8.48
CA PHE A 288 -6.90 14.04 9.42
C PHE A 288 -5.54 13.35 9.65
N GLU A 289 -5.05 13.38 10.90
CA GLU A 289 -3.67 12.96 11.20
C GLU A 289 -3.51 11.44 11.35
N LYS A 290 -4.55 10.78 11.87
CA LYS A 290 -4.55 9.36 12.26
C LYS A 290 -5.53 8.54 11.41
N VAL A 291 -5.39 8.67 10.09
CA VAL A 291 -6.08 7.81 9.12
C VAL A 291 -5.36 6.46 9.07
N GLN A 292 -6.06 5.40 9.46
CA GLN A 292 -5.57 4.02 9.49
C GLN A 292 -6.09 3.28 8.25
N SER A 293 -5.20 2.69 7.44
CA SER A 293 -5.62 1.77 6.38
C SER A 293 -6.06 0.43 6.97
N TYR A 294 -6.97 -0.25 6.27
CA TYR A 294 -7.51 -1.55 6.67
C TYR A 294 -6.72 -2.73 6.10
N ALA A 295 -5.75 -2.47 5.22
CA ALA A 295 -4.94 -3.46 4.52
C ALA A 295 -3.67 -2.84 3.89
N SER A 296 -2.69 -3.68 3.58
CA SER A 296 -1.58 -3.37 2.67
C SER A 296 -1.96 -3.48 1.18
N SER A 297 -3.25 -3.38 0.83
CA SER A 297 -3.72 -3.51 -0.57
C SER A 297 -4.94 -2.64 -0.93
N THR A 298 -4.77 -1.86 -2.00
CA THR A 298 -5.76 -1.06 -2.74
C THR A 298 -7.17 -1.64 -2.72
N TYR A 299 -7.34 -2.88 -3.17
CA TYR A 299 -8.66 -3.52 -3.23
C TYR A 299 -9.36 -3.62 -1.88
N SER A 300 -8.66 -3.99 -0.81
CA SER A 300 -9.28 -4.20 0.51
C SER A 300 -9.58 -2.87 1.20
N ASN A 301 -8.78 -1.83 0.96
CA ASN A 301 -9.02 -0.47 1.46
C ASN A 301 -10.21 0.18 0.74
N LEU A 302 -10.26 0.06 -0.59
CA LEU A 302 -11.32 0.70 -1.37
C LEU A 302 -12.66 -0.05 -1.29
N GLN A 303 -12.67 -1.35 -0.98
CA GLN A 303 -13.92 -1.99 -0.53
C GLN A 303 -14.49 -1.30 0.72
N ARG A 304 -13.67 -0.90 1.70
CA ARG A 304 -14.16 -0.14 2.86
C ARG A 304 -14.74 1.23 2.45
N LEU A 305 -14.13 1.91 1.45
CA LEU A 305 -14.63 3.17 0.90
C LEU A 305 -15.96 3.04 0.12
N PHE A 306 -16.13 2.01 -0.70
CA PHE A 306 -17.31 1.88 -1.57
C PHE A 306 -18.47 1.08 -0.93
N ILE A 307 -18.19 0.14 -0.02
CA ILE A 307 -19.20 -0.81 0.53
C ILE A 307 -19.01 -1.14 2.02
N SER A 308 -18.15 -0.42 2.75
CA SER A 308 -17.86 -0.70 4.18
C SER A 308 -17.50 -2.20 4.38
N GLN A 309 -18.04 -2.85 5.41
CA GLN A 309 -17.68 -4.22 5.81
C GLN A 309 -18.39 -5.31 5.00
N LYS A 310 -19.29 -4.95 4.07
CA LYS A 310 -20.34 -5.83 3.52
C LYS A 310 -19.83 -7.16 2.93
N TYR A 311 -18.65 -7.17 2.31
CA TYR A 311 -18.04 -8.37 1.74
C TYR A 311 -16.64 -8.69 2.32
N TRP A 312 -16.34 -8.22 3.55
CA TRP A 312 -15.03 -8.38 4.20
C TRP A 312 -14.46 -9.81 4.20
N ASN A 313 -15.34 -10.81 4.33
CA ASN A 313 -14.98 -12.23 4.37
C ASN A 313 -15.03 -12.92 2.98
N SER A 314 -15.14 -12.20 1.87
CA SER A 314 -15.29 -12.82 0.55
C SER A 314 -14.00 -13.47 0.03
N LYS A 315 -14.15 -14.55 -0.76
CA LYS A 315 -13.00 -15.28 -1.32
C LYS A 315 -12.35 -14.45 -2.44
N THR A 316 -11.06 -14.17 -2.27
CA THR A 316 -10.24 -13.29 -3.13
C THR A 316 -9.99 -13.78 -4.57
N HIS A 317 -10.54 -14.94 -4.97
CA HIS A 317 -10.23 -15.64 -6.22
C HIS A 317 -11.24 -15.29 -7.33
N CYS A 318 -11.16 -14.06 -7.85
CA CYS A 318 -12.07 -13.49 -8.83
C CYS A 318 -11.54 -13.53 -10.28
N GLY A 319 -11.03 -14.69 -10.74
CA GLY A 319 -10.31 -14.83 -12.02
C GLY A 319 -10.94 -15.82 -13.00
N TYR A 320 -12.01 -15.42 -13.70
CA TYR A 320 -12.79 -16.31 -14.58
C TYR A 320 -13.40 -15.58 -15.81
N ARG A 321 -13.98 -16.34 -16.76
CA ARG A 321 -14.66 -15.85 -17.98
C ARG A 321 -16.05 -15.29 -17.62
N ILE A 322 -16.70 -14.59 -18.57
CA ILE A 322 -18.03 -13.98 -18.35
C ILE A 322 -19.06 -14.97 -17.80
N LYS A 323 -19.14 -16.21 -18.34
CA LYS A 323 -20.15 -17.19 -17.90
C LYS A 323 -20.03 -17.51 -16.40
N GLU A 324 -18.81 -17.67 -15.92
CA GLU A 324 -18.47 -17.96 -14.53
C GLU A 324 -18.64 -16.73 -13.63
N PHE A 325 -18.35 -15.52 -14.15
CA PHE A 325 -18.69 -14.26 -13.49
C PHE A 325 -20.21 -14.08 -13.32
N LEU A 326 -21.04 -14.55 -14.26
CA LEU A 326 -22.49 -14.48 -14.12
C LEU A 326 -23.05 -15.57 -13.21
N ALA A 327 -22.49 -16.79 -13.25
CA ALA A 327 -22.98 -17.92 -12.47
C ALA A 327 -22.76 -17.77 -10.94
N ASN A 328 -21.64 -17.20 -10.51
CA ASN A 328 -21.21 -17.22 -9.11
C ASN A 328 -21.81 -16.10 -8.21
N ASN A 329 -22.95 -15.50 -8.59
CA ASN A 329 -23.65 -14.44 -7.82
C ASN A 329 -22.69 -13.32 -7.35
N THR A 330 -22.04 -12.67 -8.31
CA THR A 330 -20.74 -11.96 -8.20
C THR A 330 -20.69 -10.65 -7.42
N LYS A 331 -21.68 -10.37 -6.55
CA LYS A 331 -21.67 -9.22 -5.61
C LYS A 331 -20.37 -9.12 -4.82
N TYR A 332 -19.72 -10.25 -4.57
CA TYR A 332 -18.49 -10.43 -3.80
C TYR A 332 -17.16 -10.09 -4.50
N CYS A 333 -17.17 -9.84 -5.82
CA CYS A 333 -15.97 -9.77 -6.66
C CYS A 333 -15.74 -8.42 -7.36
N THR A 334 -16.32 -7.31 -6.88
CA THR A 334 -15.98 -5.95 -7.36
C THR A 334 -15.38 -5.11 -6.23
N TYR A 335 -14.88 -3.91 -6.56
CA TYR A 335 -14.47 -2.92 -5.56
C TYR A 335 -15.66 -2.34 -4.77
N GLY A 336 -16.90 -2.50 -5.27
CA GLY A 336 -18.12 -1.95 -4.67
C GLY A 336 -18.65 -0.66 -5.32
N VAL A 337 -17.94 -0.10 -6.31
CA VAL A 337 -18.31 1.15 -7.01
C VAL A 337 -19.76 1.14 -7.48
N GLU A 338 -20.22 0.02 -8.06
CA GLU A 338 -21.58 -0.12 -8.59
C GLU A 338 -22.68 -0.23 -7.52
N GLU A 339 -22.32 -0.35 -6.24
CA GLU A 339 -23.26 -0.22 -5.14
C GLU A 339 -23.29 1.22 -4.63
N MET A 340 -22.13 1.86 -4.42
CA MET A 340 -22.06 3.27 -4.01
C MET A 340 -22.67 4.20 -5.06
N PHE A 341 -22.19 4.15 -6.30
CA PHE A 341 -22.66 5.02 -7.38
C PHE A 341 -24.15 4.78 -7.67
N SER A 342 -24.66 3.55 -7.48
CA SER A 342 -26.09 3.27 -7.60
C SER A 342 -26.95 3.93 -6.54
N ARG A 343 -26.41 4.33 -5.38
CA ARG A 343 -27.10 5.16 -4.39
C ARG A 343 -27.12 6.62 -4.85
N TYR A 344 -25.99 7.14 -5.33
CA TYR A 344 -25.88 8.48 -5.90
C TYR A 344 -26.79 8.71 -7.11
N LYS A 345 -26.82 7.79 -8.09
CA LYS A 345 -27.77 7.84 -9.23
C LYS A 345 -29.23 7.91 -8.77
N LYS A 346 -29.63 7.08 -7.79
CA LYS A 346 -30.98 7.11 -7.20
C LYS A 346 -31.29 8.42 -6.46
N ALA A 347 -30.26 9.08 -5.93
CA ALA A 347 -30.36 10.37 -5.27
C ALA A 347 -30.27 11.57 -6.25
N GLY A 348 -30.31 11.32 -7.57
CA GLY A 348 -30.33 12.32 -8.64
C GLY A 348 -28.98 12.67 -9.24
N TYR A 349 -27.86 12.15 -8.73
CA TYR A 349 -26.53 12.61 -9.08
C TYR A 349 -26.05 12.13 -10.48
N SER A 350 -25.20 12.94 -11.10
CA SER A 350 -24.28 12.54 -12.17
C SER A 350 -23.03 11.86 -11.58
N THR A 351 -22.35 11.02 -12.36
CA THR A 351 -21.26 10.16 -11.88
C THR A 351 -20.07 10.12 -12.85
N LEU A 352 -18.89 10.53 -12.38
CA LEU A 352 -17.61 10.41 -13.08
C LEU A 352 -16.70 9.41 -12.35
N LEU A 353 -16.11 8.46 -13.08
CA LEU A 353 -15.17 7.46 -12.57
C LEU A 353 -13.94 7.37 -13.48
N GLN A 354 -12.76 7.77 -13.02
CA GLN A 354 -11.54 7.63 -13.82
C GLN A 354 -10.31 7.07 -13.09
N GLU A 355 -9.47 6.33 -13.84
CA GLU A 355 -8.22 5.70 -13.38
C GLU A 355 -7.10 5.80 -14.44
N ASP A 356 -5.85 5.98 -14.03
CA ASP A 356 -4.67 5.92 -14.91
C ASP A 356 -4.09 4.50 -15.08
N ASN A 357 -4.90 3.45 -14.90
CA ASN A 357 -4.55 2.05 -15.12
C ASN A 357 -5.21 1.49 -16.40
N CYS A 358 -4.58 0.53 -17.09
CA CYS A 358 -5.15 -0.02 -18.33
C CYS A 358 -6.30 -1.00 -18.04
N TRP A 359 -7.42 -0.81 -18.73
CA TRP A 359 -8.64 -1.64 -18.57
C TRP A 359 -8.45 -3.14 -18.83
N TYR A 360 -7.36 -3.58 -19.49
CA TYR A 360 -7.02 -5.00 -19.68
C TYR A 360 -5.79 -5.51 -18.90
N ASP A 361 -5.27 -4.73 -17.95
CA ASP A 361 -4.14 -5.11 -17.10
C ASP A 361 -4.33 -6.47 -16.39
N ASP A 362 -3.23 -7.19 -16.11
CA ASP A 362 -3.32 -8.53 -15.51
C ASP A 362 -3.70 -8.54 -14.01
N TRP A 363 -3.62 -7.39 -13.32
CA TRP A 363 -4.08 -7.26 -11.94
C TRP A 363 -5.58 -6.96 -11.84
N GLY A 364 -6.16 -6.32 -12.85
CA GLY A 364 -7.54 -5.79 -12.87
C GLY A 364 -7.58 -4.27 -12.81
N SER A 365 -8.77 -3.68 -12.93
CA SER A 365 -8.96 -2.21 -13.02
C SER A 365 -10.31 -1.75 -12.43
N PHE A 366 -10.51 -0.44 -12.27
CA PHE A 366 -11.81 0.15 -11.95
C PHE A 366 -12.79 0.06 -13.11
N LEU A 367 -12.31 -0.11 -14.35
CA LEU A 367 -13.07 -0.44 -15.54
C LEU A 367 -13.45 -1.92 -15.62
N ASP A 368 -12.51 -2.86 -15.48
CA ASP A 368 -12.73 -4.32 -15.46
C ASP A 368 -12.48 -4.90 -14.06
N PRO A 369 -13.51 -5.26 -13.28
CA PRO A 369 -13.38 -5.64 -11.88
C PRO A 369 -12.80 -7.05 -11.65
N ARG A 370 -12.50 -7.79 -12.73
CA ARG A 370 -11.88 -9.11 -12.66
C ARG A 370 -10.42 -9.02 -12.22
N LYS A 371 -9.91 -10.07 -11.56
CA LYS A 371 -8.53 -10.14 -11.05
C LYS A 371 -7.74 -11.28 -11.66
N GLY A 372 -6.41 -11.13 -11.70
CA GLY A 372 -5.52 -12.18 -12.20
C GLY A 372 -5.81 -12.51 -13.67
N LEU A 373 -6.13 -11.47 -14.45
CA LEU A 373 -6.50 -11.59 -15.85
C LEU A 373 -5.31 -12.10 -16.65
N ALA A 374 -5.53 -13.07 -17.55
CA ALA A 374 -4.45 -13.57 -18.39
C ALA A 374 -3.88 -12.43 -19.26
N ARG A 375 -2.57 -12.16 -19.16
CA ARG A 375 -1.89 -11.10 -19.93
C ARG A 375 -2.19 -11.21 -21.42
N VAL A 376 -2.59 -10.08 -22.03
CA VAL A 376 -2.85 -9.97 -23.47
C VAL A 376 -1.57 -10.24 -24.26
N LYS A 377 -1.64 -11.11 -25.27
CA LYS A 377 -0.46 -11.57 -26.05
C LYS A 377 -0.46 -11.11 -27.52
N ASN A 378 -1.65 -10.87 -28.07
CA ASN A 378 -1.86 -10.48 -29.46
C ASN A 378 -3.23 -9.79 -29.64
N GLU A 379 -3.45 -9.17 -30.81
CA GLU A 379 -4.67 -8.40 -31.09
C GLU A 379 -5.96 -9.23 -30.98
N LYS A 380 -5.94 -10.51 -31.39
CA LYS A 380 -7.08 -11.43 -31.22
C LYS A 380 -7.46 -11.60 -29.74
N SER A 381 -6.46 -11.74 -28.85
CA SER A 381 -6.69 -11.79 -27.40
C SER A 381 -7.14 -10.45 -26.81
N ARG A 382 -6.66 -9.31 -27.34
CA ARG A 382 -7.08 -7.96 -26.93
C ARG A 382 -8.54 -7.70 -27.31
N LEU A 383 -8.93 -7.98 -28.55
CA LEU A 383 -10.31 -7.82 -29.02
C LEU A 383 -11.29 -8.76 -28.30
N SER A 384 -10.86 -9.99 -27.97
CA SER A 384 -11.64 -10.89 -27.11
C SER A 384 -11.84 -10.28 -25.71
N ARG A 385 -10.79 -9.72 -25.11
CA ARG A 385 -10.87 -9.02 -23.81
C ARG A 385 -11.77 -7.78 -23.85
N TRP A 386 -11.77 -7.02 -24.95
CA TRP A 386 -12.70 -5.89 -25.15
C TRP A 386 -14.16 -6.36 -25.19
N LYS A 387 -14.46 -7.38 -26.00
CA LYS A 387 -15.81 -7.96 -26.09
C LYS A 387 -16.28 -8.51 -24.73
N ASP A 388 -15.39 -9.14 -23.96
CA ASP A 388 -15.63 -9.53 -22.57
C ASP A 388 -15.98 -8.33 -21.67
N PHE A 389 -15.14 -7.29 -21.68
CA PHE A 389 -15.30 -6.09 -20.86
C PHE A 389 -16.63 -5.38 -21.14
N VAL A 390 -16.97 -5.13 -22.42
CA VAL A 390 -18.25 -4.49 -22.81
C VAL A 390 -19.46 -5.29 -22.31
N GLN A 391 -19.40 -6.62 -22.39
CA GLN A 391 -20.45 -7.50 -21.87
C GLN A 391 -20.54 -7.46 -20.34
N ILE A 392 -19.43 -7.31 -19.62
CA ILE A 392 -19.40 -7.16 -18.16
C ILE A 392 -19.96 -5.79 -17.74
N VAL A 393 -19.57 -4.70 -18.37
CA VAL A 393 -20.08 -3.35 -18.08
C VAL A 393 -21.60 -3.28 -18.29
N LYS A 394 -22.12 -3.94 -19.34
CA LYS A 394 -23.56 -4.08 -19.58
C LYS A 394 -24.24 -4.96 -18.52
N LYS A 395 -23.75 -6.18 -18.26
CA LYS A 395 -24.44 -7.16 -17.40
C LYS A 395 -24.29 -6.95 -15.89
N SER A 396 -23.29 -6.18 -15.45
CA SER A 396 -23.16 -5.72 -14.05
C SER A 396 -24.07 -4.51 -13.73
N GLY A 397 -24.71 -3.93 -14.76
CA GLY A 397 -25.37 -2.63 -14.66
C GLY A 397 -24.41 -1.45 -14.45
N ARG A 398 -23.09 -1.64 -14.54
CA ARG A 398 -22.10 -0.57 -14.38
C ARG A 398 -22.30 0.56 -15.40
N GLY A 399 -22.64 0.21 -16.64
CA GLY A 399 -22.98 1.18 -17.69
C GLY A 399 -24.28 1.97 -17.47
N GLN A 400 -25.06 1.66 -16.41
CA GLN A 400 -26.23 2.45 -15.98
C GLN A 400 -25.92 3.32 -14.74
N LYS A 401 -24.67 3.26 -14.24
CA LYS A 401 -24.26 3.76 -12.93
C LYS A 401 -23.02 4.66 -12.96
N VAL A 402 -22.38 4.77 -14.11
CA VAL A 402 -21.23 5.64 -14.38
C VAL A 402 -21.60 6.40 -15.65
N ASP A 403 -21.77 7.71 -15.55
CA ASP A 403 -22.17 8.58 -16.67
C ASP A 403 -20.96 9.01 -17.52
N ASP A 404 -19.77 9.09 -16.91
CA ASP A 404 -18.53 9.46 -17.58
C ASP A 404 -17.32 8.67 -17.03
N TYR A 405 -16.37 8.36 -17.91
CA TYR A 405 -15.16 7.59 -17.62
C TYR A 405 -13.86 8.39 -17.76
N GLY A 406 -13.96 9.68 -18.10
CA GLY A 406 -12.82 10.59 -18.21
C GLY A 406 -11.71 10.09 -19.14
N MET A 407 -10.46 10.20 -18.68
CA MET A 407 -9.28 9.86 -19.49
C MET A 407 -8.93 8.36 -19.52
N SER A 408 -9.55 7.54 -18.67
CA SER A 408 -9.15 6.16 -18.35
C SER A 408 -9.01 5.20 -19.54
N ILE A 409 -9.79 5.45 -20.59
CA ILE A 409 -9.80 4.60 -21.79
C ILE A 409 -8.53 4.82 -22.65
N LEU A 410 -7.90 6.00 -22.56
CA LEU A 410 -6.65 6.33 -23.26
C LEU A 410 -5.45 5.54 -22.72
N THR A 411 -5.48 5.15 -21.44
CA THR A 411 -4.33 4.61 -20.70
C THR A 411 -3.63 3.45 -21.40
N CYS A 412 -4.39 2.52 -21.98
CA CYS A 412 -3.81 1.35 -22.65
C CYS A 412 -3.00 1.70 -23.92
N ASP A 413 -3.44 2.70 -24.69
CA ASP A 413 -2.73 3.15 -25.90
C ASP A 413 -1.48 3.98 -25.52
N VAL A 414 -1.47 4.65 -24.37
CA VAL A 414 -0.27 5.33 -23.83
C VAL A 414 0.76 4.33 -23.27
N TYR A 415 0.35 3.42 -22.39
CA TYR A 415 1.26 2.44 -21.76
C TYR A 415 1.82 1.39 -22.72
N LYS A 416 1.17 1.18 -23.88
CA LYS A 416 1.71 0.43 -25.02
C LYS A 416 3.09 0.92 -25.45
N ASN A 417 3.34 2.23 -25.45
CA ASN A 417 4.65 2.81 -25.80
C ASN A 417 5.75 2.40 -24.80
N TYR A 418 5.38 2.29 -23.53
CA TYR A 418 6.23 1.83 -22.42
C TYR A 418 6.28 0.29 -22.29
N LYS A 419 5.59 -0.45 -23.18
CA LYS A 419 5.49 -1.93 -23.22
C LYS A 419 4.93 -2.56 -21.93
N VAL A 420 4.09 -1.81 -21.22
CA VAL A 420 3.41 -2.21 -19.97
C VAL A 420 1.90 -1.94 -20.04
N THR A 421 1.19 -2.26 -18.96
CA THR A 421 -0.25 -2.02 -18.78
C THR A 421 -0.59 -1.28 -17.48
N ASN A 422 0.38 -1.10 -16.57
CA ASN A 422 0.25 -0.33 -15.34
C ASN A 422 1.56 0.45 -15.08
N PRO A 423 1.53 1.57 -14.33
CA PRO A 423 2.71 2.42 -14.12
C PRO A 423 3.78 1.76 -13.23
N PHE A 424 3.41 0.77 -12.40
CA PHE A 424 4.31 0.04 -11.49
C PHE A 424 5.27 -0.90 -12.22
N SER A 425 4.82 -1.57 -13.28
CA SER A 425 5.59 -2.63 -13.96
C SER A 425 6.66 -2.10 -14.93
N SER A 426 6.75 -0.78 -15.10
CA SER A 426 7.70 -0.15 -16.03
C SER A 426 9.13 -0.14 -15.49
N ARG A 427 10.10 -0.26 -16.40
CA ARG A 427 11.54 -0.06 -16.11
C ARG A 427 12.03 1.34 -16.46
N ALA A 428 11.15 2.20 -16.99
CA ALA A 428 11.43 3.58 -17.39
C ALA A 428 10.82 4.61 -16.41
N VAL A 429 10.42 4.17 -15.21
CA VAL A 429 10.07 5.04 -14.08
C VAL A 429 11.36 5.77 -13.67
N PRO A 430 11.41 7.12 -13.71
CA PRO A 430 10.39 8.01 -13.14
C PRO A 430 9.39 8.68 -14.10
N ASN A 431 9.60 8.70 -15.42
CA ASN A 431 8.86 9.62 -16.29
C ASN A 431 7.87 8.89 -17.20
N ILE A 432 6.58 8.93 -16.82
CA ILE A 432 5.48 8.60 -17.73
C ILE A 432 4.99 9.90 -18.35
N CYS A 433 5.41 10.11 -19.60
CA CYS A 433 5.09 11.28 -20.40
C CYS A 433 4.14 10.93 -21.56
N PHE A 434 3.26 11.86 -21.91
CA PHE A 434 2.42 11.82 -23.09
C PHE A 434 2.12 13.25 -23.55
N ALA A 435 2.09 13.52 -24.87
CA ALA A 435 1.87 14.87 -25.41
C ALA A 435 2.75 15.96 -24.73
N GLY A 436 4.02 15.62 -24.45
CA GLY A 436 5.00 16.49 -23.79
C GLY A 436 4.79 16.78 -22.29
N ARG A 437 3.76 16.21 -21.65
CA ARG A 437 3.43 16.42 -20.22
C ARG A 437 3.39 15.09 -19.44
N HIS A 438 3.39 15.17 -18.10
CA HIS A 438 3.15 14.01 -17.23
C HIS A 438 1.75 13.44 -17.42
N TYR A 439 1.62 12.11 -17.48
CA TYR A 439 0.34 11.50 -17.85
C TYR A 439 -0.77 11.67 -16.80
N GLY A 440 -0.44 11.72 -15.51
CA GLY A 440 -1.40 12.01 -14.43
C GLY A 440 -2.08 13.37 -14.59
N SER A 441 -1.35 14.38 -15.10
CA SER A 441 -1.89 15.74 -15.29
C SER A 441 -3.13 15.81 -16.18
N PHE A 442 -3.32 14.90 -17.15
CA PHE A 442 -4.52 14.89 -17.99
C PHE A 442 -5.78 14.48 -17.22
N PHE A 443 -5.67 13.64 -16.20
CA PHE A 443 -6.80 13.24 -15.34
C PHE A 443 -7.16 14.37 -14.38
N LEU A 444 -6.15 15.05 -13.83
CA LEU A 444 -6.29 16.19 -12.92
C LEU A 444 -6.91 17.40 -13.62
N GLU A 445 -6.44 17.72 -14.83
CA GLU A 445 -7.02 18.74 -15.70
C GLU A 445 -8.47 18.41 -16.10
N TYR A 446 -8.74 17.14 -16.44
CA TYR A 446 -10.09 16.69 -16.77
C TYR A 446 -11.07 16.87 -15.60
N VAL A 447 -10.68 16.48 -14.38
CA VAL A 447 -11.57 16.62 -13.21
C VAL A 447 -11.70 18.08 -12.76
N LYS A 448 -10.63 18.90 -12.86
CA LYS A 448 -10.71 20.36 -12.62
C LYS A 448 -11.82 20.98 -13.47
N LYS A 449 -11.72 20.82 -14.79
CA LYS A 449 -12.69 21.33 -15.77
C LYS A 449 -14.08 20.72 -15.60
N TYR A 450 -14.17 19.43 -15.22
CA TYR A 450 -15.47 18.81 -14.87
C TYR A 450 -16.12 19.46 -13.65
N THR A 451 -15.34 19.80 -12.62
CA THR A 451 -15.87 20.49 -11.42
C THR A 451 -16.23 21.95 -11.72
N GLU A 452 -15.42 22.66 -12.49
CA GLU A 452 -15.62 24.05 -12.92
C GLU A 452 -16.92 24.23 -13.70
N LEU A 453 -17.13 23.40 -14.74
CA LEU A 453 -18.31 23.46 -15.61
C LEU A 453 -19.63 23.12 -14.89
N ASN A 454 -19.58 22.45 -13.74
CA ASN A 454 -20.74 21.81 -13.10
C ASN A 454 -20.98 22.20 -11.64
N ASP A 455 -20.15 23.02 -10.98
CA ASP A 455 -20.30 23.40 -9.56
C ASP A 455 -21.70 23.93 -9.24
N ILE A 456 -22.25 24.75 -10.14
CA ILE A 456 -23.57 25.38 -10.02
C ILE A 456 -24.64 24.82 -10.98
N ALA A 457 -24.45 23.59 -11.49
CA ALA A 457 -25.45 22.88 -12.29
C ALA A 457 -26.70 22.49 -11.46
N ALA A 458 -27.79 22.16 -12.15
CA ALA A 458 -29.03 21.67 -11.54
C ALA A 458 -28.90 20.23 -11.02
N GLN A 459 -28.17 19.40 -11.77
CA GLN A 459 -27.87 18.03 -11.36
C GLN A 459 -26.57 18.03 -10.52
N PRO A 460 -26.60 17.57 -9.26
CA PRO A 460 -25.38 17.42 -8.47
C PRO A 460 -24.52 16.26 -9.01
N PHE A 461 -23.21 16.26 -8.74
CA PHE A 461 -22.31 15.19 -9.19
C PHE A 461 -21.49 14.54 -8.07
N ILE A 462 -21.10 13.29 -8.29
CA ILE A 462 -19.96 12.65 -7.62
C ILE A 462 -18.90 12.26 -8.64
N ALA A 463 -17.68 12.76 -8.46
CA ALA A 463 -16.50 12.41 -9.23
C ALA A 463 -15.53 11.59 -8.37
N TYR A 464 -14.94 10.56 -8.96
CA TYR A 464 -13.85 9.78 -8.38
C TYR A 464 -12.71 9.65 -9.40
N THR A 465 -11.56 10.23 -9.07
CA THR A 465 -10.32 10.17 -9.84
C THR A 465 -9.28 9.39 -9.05
N HIS A 466 -8.67 8.39 -9.67
CA HIS A 466 -7.68 7.51 -9.04
C HIS A 466 -6.39 7.50 -9.85
N LEU A 467 -5.29 7.86 -9.20
CA LEU A 467 -3.95 7.88 -9.78
C LEU A 467 -3.06 6.83 -9.11
N LEU A 468 -2.26 6.16 -9.93
CA LEU A 468 -1.26 5.16 -9.52
C LEU A 468 0.17 5.73 -9.65
N THR A 469 0.31 7.06 -9.69
CA THR A 469 1.62 7.75 -9.75
C THR A 469 2.49 7.37 -8.56
N SER A 470 1.96 7.36 -7.34
CA SER A 470 2.69 6.88 -6.15
C SER A 470 2.74 5.35 -5.98
N HIS A 471 1.97 4.54 -6.72
CA HIS A 471 2.09 3.07 -6.67
C HIS A 471 3.34 2.60 -7.42
N GLU A 472 4.49 2.71 -6.76
CA GLU A 472 5.82 2.51 -7.34
C GLU A 472 6.86 1.98 -6.32
N THR A 473 8.14 1.88 -6.70
CA THR A 473 9.18 1.11 -5.96
C THR A 473 10.37 1.93 -5.43
N ASN A 474 10.56 3.17 -5.85
CA ASN A 474 11.53 4.11 -5.28
C ASN A 474 10.85 5.26 -4.52
N GLY A 475 9.58 5.54 -4.83
CA GLY A 475 8.75 6.53 -4.14
C GLY A 475 9.21 7.97 -4.37
N ARG A 476 9.45 8.33 -5.63
CA ARG A 476 9.77 9.71 -6.04
C ARG A 476 8.85 10.22 -7.14
N ARG A 477 8.24 9.35 -7.95
CA ARG A 477 7.41 9.68 -9.13
C ARG A 477 6.28 10.67 -8.82
N ILE A 478 5.71 10.62 -7.62
CA ILE A 478 4.58 11.44 -7.17
C ILE A 478 4.84 12.96 -7.27
N VAL A 479 6.10 13.40 -7.20
CA VAL A 479 6.48 14.81 -7.41
C VAL A 479 6.08 15.35 -8.80
N ASN A 480 5.90 14.47 -9.79
CA ASN A 480 5.49 14.83 -11.14
C ASN A 480 4.08 15.45 -11.19
N ASP A 481 3.20 15.09 -10.25
CA ASP A 481 1.81 15.56 -10.21
C ASP A 481 1.62 16.76 -9.25
N ASP A 482 2.66 17.18 -8.50
CA ASP A 482 2.61 18.27 -7.52
C ASP A 482 2.12 19.61 -8.08
N GLU A 483 2.44 19.90 -9.34
CA GLU A 483 1.99 21.13 -9.99
C GLU A 483 0.51 21.08 -10.38
N SER A 484 0.04 19.91 -10.87
CA SER A 484 -1.35 19.71 -11.29
C SER A 484 -2.29 19.48 -10.10
N LEU A 485 -1.80 18.89 -9.00
CA LEU A 485 -2.52 18.79 -7.73
C LEU A 485 -2.63 20.17 -7.07
N ALA A 486 -1.56 20.97 -7.04
CA ALA A 486 -1.60 22.34 -6.53
C ALA A 486 -2.59 23.23 -7.28
N ASP A 487 -2.61 23.16 -8.63
CA ASP A 487 -3.58 23.89 -9.47
C ASP A 487 -5.02 23.39 -9.26
N LEU A 488 -5.25 22.07 -9.30
CA LEU A 488 -6.57 21.48 -9.07
C LEU A 488 -7.14 21.88 -7.70
N PHE A 489 -6.36 21.81 -6.62
CA PHE A 489 -6.86 22.10 -5.28
C PHE A 489 -6.98 23.59 -4.99
N TYR A 490 -6.13 24.45 -5.58
CA TYR A 490 -6.33 25.90 -5.52
C TYR A 490 -7.66 26.28 -6.19
N HIS A 491 -7.94 25.73 -7.37
CA HIS A 491 -9.22 25.93 -8.05
C HIS A 491 -10.40 25.35 -7.25
N ALA A 492 -10.28 24.13 -6.73
CA ALA A 492 -11.32 23.48 -5.93
C ALA A 492 -11.75 24.30 -4.69
N ALA A 493 -10.82 25.04 -4.08
CA ALA A 493 -11.11 25.90 -2.93
C ALA A 493 -11.86 27.21 -3.28
N HIS A 494 -11.99 27.54 -4.58
CA HIS A 494 -12.79 28.67 -5.07
C HIS A 494 -14.18 28.26 -5.59
N LEU A 495 -14.45 26.94 -5.70
CA LEU A 495 -15.78 26.41 -5.99
C LEU A 495 -16.74 26.72 -4.83
N ARG A 496 -18.03 26.91 -5.12
CA ARG A 496 -19.02 27.32 -4.11
C ARG A 496 -19.80 26.15 -3.52
N ASN A 497 -19.94 25.05 -4.26
CA ASN A 497 -20.90 23.99 -4.00
C ASN A 497 -20.28 22.58 -4.13
N THR A 498 -18.95 22.47 -4.20
CA THR A 498 -18.24 21.20 -4.41
C THR A 498 -17.26 20.92 -3.28
N VAL A 499 -17.53 19.86 -2.49
CA VAL A 499 -16.59 19.34 -1.50
C VAL A 499 -15.53 18.53 -2.22
N THR A 500 -14.25 18.86 -2.02
CA THR A 500 -13.12 18.12 -2.61
C THR A 500 -12.36 17.37 -1.54
N ILE A 501 -12.26 16.05 -1.72
CA ILE A 501 -11.60 15.12 -0.81
C ILE A 501 -10.33 14.62 -1.50
N PHE A 502 -9.17 14.86 -0.89
CA PHE A 502 -7.91 14.25 -1.31
C PHE A 502 -7.52 13.18 -0.30
N THR A 503 -7.32 11.94 -0.77
CA THR A 503 -7.08 10.80 0.12
C THR A 503 -6.11 9.81 -0.53
N SER A 504 -5.66 8.81 0.23
CA SER A 504 -5.02 7.61 -0.32
C SER A 504 -5.64 6.34 0.29
N ASP A 505 -5.32 5.19 -0.30
CA ASP A 505 -5.80 3.90 0.17
C ASP A 505 -4.89 3.32 1.29
N HIS A 506 -3.58 3.44 1.08
CA HIS A 506 -2.47 3.07 1.97
C HIS A 506 -1.20 3.81 1.53
N GLY A 507 -0.07 3.60 2.21
CA GLY A 507 1.23 4.17 1.83
C GLY A 507 2.14 3.25 1.01
N ALA A 508 3.41 3.67 0.83
CA ALA A 508 4.31 3.19 -0.23
C ALA A 508 4.96 1.81 0.03
N LYS A 509 4.14 0.76 0.12
CA LYS A 509 4.50 -0.63 0.49
C LYS A 509 5.66 -1.28 -0.27
N ALA A 510 5.91 -0.89 -1.52
CA ALA A 510 6.86 -1.55 -2.41
C ALA A 510 8.22 -0.84 -2.48
N THR A 511 8.45 0.16 -1.63
CA THR A 511 9.71 0.90 -1.54
C THR A 511 10.72 0.23 -0.62
N ASP A 512 12.02 0.42 -0.90
CA ASP A 512 13.08 -0.05 0.01
C ASP A 512 12.99 0.63 1.40
N PHE A 513 12.44 1.85 1.50
CA PHE A 513 12.14 2.49 2.77
C PHE A 513 11.11 1.69 3.58
N ALA A 514 10.01 1.28 2.95
CA ALA A 514 8.97 0.46 3.55
C ALA A 514 9.38 -1.00 3.76
N ALA A 515 10.38 -1.51 3.04
CA ALA A 515 10.94 -2.85 3.29
C ALA A 515 11.83 -2.86 4.55
N TYR A 516 12.79 -1.94 4.65
CA TYR A 516 13.90 -2.06 5.60
C TYR A 516 13.77 -1.18 6.86
N THR A 517 13.10 -0.03 6.83
CA THR A 517 12.95 0.85 8.01
C THR A 517 11.68 0.53 8.81
N THR A 518 11.57 1.03 10.05
CA THR A 518 10.32 0.92 10.84
C THR A 518 9.35 2.06 10.51
N GLN A 519 9.84 3.29 10.29
CA GLN A 519 9.02 4.41 9.85
C GLN A 519 8.33 4.12 8.51
N GLY A 520 9.06 3.65 7.50
CA GLY A 520 8.49 3.30 6.21
C GLY A 520 7.40 2.21 6.29
N ARG A 521 7.53 1.27 7.23
CA ARG A 521 6.50 0.25 7.50
C ARG A 521 5.23 0.84 8.11
N GLN A 522 5.34 1.89 8.95
CA GLN A 522 4.20 2.61 9.50
C GLN A 522 3.54 3.51 8.45
N GLU A 523 4.33 4.17 7.60
CA GLU A 523 3.81 4.95 6.48
C GLU A 523 2.93 4.12 5.54
N VAL A 524 3.18 2.80 5.36
CA VAL A 524 2.26 1.90 4.62
C VAL A 524 0.84 1.91 5.19
N PHE A 525 0.66 2.07 6.50
CA PHE A 525 -0.65 2.00 7.14
C PHE A 525 -1.21 3.35 7.57
N GLN A 526 -0.50 4.45 7.24
CA GLN A 526 -0.90 5.84 7.42
C GLN A 526 -1.15 6.55 6.08
N PRO A 527 -2.26 6.22 5.38
CA PRO A 527 -2.75 7.04 4.26
C PRO A 527 -3.02 8.48 4.70
N LEU A 528 -3.23 9.35 3.71
CA LEU A 528 -3.65 10.74 3.92
C LEU A 528 -5.17 10.88 3.76
N LEU A 529 -5.74 11.89 4.42
CA LEU A 529 -7.09 12.38 4.15
C LEU A 529 -7.13 13.89 4.44
N PHE A 530 -7.42 14.66 3.42
CA PHE A 530 -7.70 16.09 3.47
C PHE A 530 -9.07 16.37 2.86
N ILE A 531 -9.81 17.32 3.42
CA ILE A 531 -11.13 17.72 2.90
C ILE A 531 -11.19 19.24 2.80
N ILE A 532 -11.44 19.72 1.57
CA ILE A 532 -11.71 21.12 1.24
C ILE A 532 -13.24 21.31 1.21
N ILE A 533 -13.75 22.23 2.03
CA ILE A 533 -15.19 22.47 2.21
C ILE A 533 -15.46 23.97 1.94
N PRO A 534 -16.19 24.32 0.87
CA PRO A 534 -16.64 25.69 0.62
C PRO A 534 -17.53 26.22 1.75
N HIS A 535 -17.44 27.51 2.06
CA HIS A 535 -18.17 28.12 3.18
C HIS A 535 -19.71 28.08 3.01
N GLU A 536 -20.24 27.96 1.80
CA GLU A 536 -21.68 27.70 1.58
C GLU A 536 -22.06 26.24 1.86
N VAL A 537 -21.13 25.30 1.67
CA VAL A 537 -21.35 23.89 2.03
C VAL A 537 -21.18 23.67 3.53
N SER A 538 -20.28 24.37 4.23
CA SER A 538 -20.20 24.28 5.69
C SER A 538 -21.49 24.75 6.37
N LYS A 539 -22.13 25.81 5.85
CA LYS A 539 -23.48 26.24 6.29
C LYS A 539 -24.52 25.14 6.04
N SER A 540 -24.45 24.47 4.89
CA SER A 540 -25.37 23.39 4.49
C SER A 540 -25.16 22.08 5.27
N LEU A 541 -23.97 21.84 5.80
CA LEU A 541 -23.64 20.72 6.69
C LEU A 541 -24.04 20.99 8.15
N GLY A 542 -24.00 22.27 8.57
CA GLY A 542 -24.36 22.72 9.90
C GLY A 542 -23.32 22.41 10.99
N PRO A 543 -23.46 23.02 12.19
CA PRO A 543 -22.44 22.95 13.24
C PRO A 543 -22.25 21.53 13.82
N GLU A 544 -23.27 20.67 13.88
CA GLU A 544 -23.10 19.26 14.34
C GLU A 544 -22.07 18.53 13.46
N ALA A 545 -22.22 18.62 12.14
CA ALA A 545 -21.32 17.95 11.19
C ALA A 545 -19.95 18.62 11.12
N MET A 546 -19.88 19.96 11.13
CA MET A 546 -18.60 20.69 11.06
C MET A 546 -17.78 20.50 12.34
N ASN A 547 -18.38 20.57 13.52
CA ASN A 547 -17.68 20.30 14.79
C ASN A 547 -17.24 18.83 14.88
N ALA A 548 -18.07 17.90 14.42
CA ALA A 548 -17.68 16.49 14.31
C ALA A 548 -16.45 16.29 13.42
N LEU A 549 -16.44 16.88 12.22
CA LEU A 549 -15.29 16.83 11.31
C LEU A 549 -14.02 17.40 11.96
N VAL A 550 -14.13 18.56 12.62
CA VAL A 550 -13.00 19.24 13.27
C VAL A 550 -12.39 18.40 14.40
N VAL A 551 -13.20 17.85 15.31
CA VAL A 551 -12.66 16.98 16.38
C VAL A 551 -12.12 15.65 15.81
N ASN A 552 -12.67 15.18 14.69
CA ASN A 552 -12.27 13.93 14.02
C ASN A 552 -10.90 13.99 13.36
N GLN A 553 -10.37 15.18 13.03
CA GLN A 553 -8.98 15.38 12.60
C GLN A 553 -7.98 14.69 13.55
N ASN A 554 -8.28 14.72 14.85
CA ASN A 554 -7.48 14.18 15.94
C ASN A 554 -7.92 12.78 16.44
N ARG A 555 -8.84 12.09 15.75
CA ARG A 555 -9.31 10.74 16.10
C ARG A 555 -8.69 9.68 15.18
N LEU A 556 -8.72 8.43 15.64
CA LEU A 556 -8.38 7.27 14.80
C LEU A 556 -9.50 7.06 13.79
N VAL A 557 -9.30 7.41 12.53
CA VAL A 557 -10.29 7.36 11.43
C VAL A 557 -9.82 6.43 10.30
N GLY A 558 -10.69 6.14 9.33
CA GLY A 558 -10.34 5.41 8.11
C GLY A 558 -11.39 5.55 7.02
N LEU A 559 -11.12 4.96 5.84
CA LEU A 559 -12.02 5.01 4.68
C LEU A 559 -13.44 4.47 4.92
N GLU A 560 -13.68 3.65 5.95
CA GLU A 560 -15.04 3.24 6.32
C GLU A 560 -15.82 4.38 6.98
N ASP A 561 -15.16 5.21 7.78
CA ASP A 561 -15.80 6.40 8.35
C ASP A 561 -16.15 7.40 7.24
N LEU A 562 -15.26 7.54 6.25
CA LEU A 562 -15.51 8.33 5.04
C LEU A 562 -16.67 7.75 4.20
N HIS A 563 -16.74 6.43 4.01
CA HIS A 563 -17.89 5.77 3.38
C HIS A 563 -19.20 6.13 4.09
N HIS A 564 -19.21 6.07 5.42
CA HIS A 564 -20.39 6.39 6.21
C HIS A 564 -20.76 7.87 6.16
N SER A 565 -19.80 8.80 6.06
CA SER A 565 -20.08 10.21 5.72
C SER A 565 -20.73 10.33 4.35
N LEU A 566 -20.12 9.75 3.32
CA LEU A 566 -20.56 9.87 1.93
C LEU A 566 -21.99 9.33 1.74
N VAL A 567 -22.30 8.16 2.31
CA VAL A 567 -23.68 7.63 2.33
C VAL A 567 -24.63 8.54 3.14
N SER A 568 -24.16 9.17 4.21
CA SER A 568 -24.98 10.09 5.02
C SER A 568 -25.47 11.32 4.25
N ILE A 569 -24.73 11.80 3.24
CA ILE A 569 -25.12 12.95 2.39
C ILE A 569 -26.43 12.69 1.64
N LEU A 570 -26.70 11.42 1.33
CA LEU A 570 -27.90 11.01 0.60
C LEU A 570 -29.16 10.99 1.47
N ASP A 571 -28.97 10.79 2.78
CA ASP A 571 -30.02 10.68 3.81
C ASP A 571 -30.38 12.05 4.44
N MET A 572 -29.58 13.10 4.18
CA MET A 572 -29.87 14.49 4.56
C MET A 572 -31.11 15.03 3.83
N ASP A 573 -32.01 15.68 4.58
CA ASP A 573 -33.30 16.19 4.10
C ASP A 573 -33.26 17.73 3.97
N PRO A 574 -33.26 18.30 2.75
CA PRO A 574 -33.16 19.74 2.54
C PRO A 574 -34.24 20.59 3.23
N ASN A 575 -35.41 20.02 3.50
CA ASN A 575 -36.57 20.80 3.98
C ASN A 575 -36.56 21.07 5.49
N ILE A 576 -35.80 20.32 6.28
CA ILE A 576 -35.79 20.46 7.76
C ILE A 576 -35.04 21.74 8.20
N TRP A 577 -34.23 22.34 7.32
CA TRP A 577 -33.42 23.52 7.63
C TRP A 577 -34.05 24.86 7.20
N ALA A 578 -35.31 24.86 6.76
CA ALA A 578 -36.05 26.10 6.48
C ALA A 578 -36.65 26.75 7.74
N THR A 579 -36.94 25.96 8.78
CA THR A 579 -37.76 26.35 9.95
C THR A 579 -36.98 26.87 11.17
N HIS A 580 -35.66 27.08 11.04
CA HIS A 580 -34.82 27.75 12.05
C HIS A 580 -34.24 29.05 11.50
N LYS A 581 -35.11 29.85 10.86
CA LYS A 581 -34.74 31.12 10.24
C LYS A 581 -35.47 32.34 10.81
N GLU A 582 -36.33 32.13 11.80
CA GLU A 582 -37.06 33.15 12.54
C GLU A 582 -36.70 33.04 14.03
N ASP A 583 -35.51 33.54 14.36
CA ASP A 583 -35.10 33.95 15.70
C ASP A 583 -33.99 35.00 15.50
N HIS A 584 -34.38 36.25 15.24
CA HIS A 584 -33.47 37.39 15.05
C HIS A 584 -33.09 37.99 16.42
N PRO A 585 -31.81 37.98 16.83
CA PRO A 585 -31.35 38.79 17.97
C PRO A 585 -30.95 40.19 17.51
N GLU A 586 -31.90 40.98 17.00
CA GLU A 586 -31.70 42.42 16.81
C GLU A 586 -31.82 43.14 18.15
N ASN A 587 -30.71 43.17 18.90
CA ASN A 587 -30.27 44.27 19.77
C ASN A 587 -28.96 43.90 20.48
N TRP A 588 -27.83 44.30 19.90
CA TRP A 588 -26.60 44.51 20.66
C TRP A 588 -26.59 45.97 21.12
N ASP A 589 -27.15 46.22 22.31
CA ASP A 589 -27.03 47.51 22.98
C ASP A 589 -26.12 47.40 24.21
N LEU A 590 -25.27 48.39 24.42
CA LEU A 590 -24.05 48.28 25.23
C LEU A 590 -24.24 48.70 26.68
N HIS A 591 -24.55 47.76 27.58
CA HIS A 591 -24.45 47.98 29.04
C HIS A 591 -23.65 46.88 29.78
N PRO A 592 -22.62 47.22 30.58
CA PRO A 592 -21.81 46.25 31.31
C PRO A 592 -22.35 45.96 32.71
N GLY A 593 -22.74 44.71 33.01
CA GLY A 593 -23.17 44.36 34.37
C GLY A 593 -23.41 42.87 34.67
N SER A 594 -22.74 42.37 35.71
CA SER A 594 -23.07 41.18 36.53
C SER A 594 -23.01 39.74 35.95
N ASP A 595 -22.50 38.86 36.81
CA ASP A 595 -22.88 37.44 37.04
C ASP A 595 -22.67 36.35 35.98
N LYS A 596 -21.41 35.88 35.94
CA LYS A 596 -21.00 34.58 35.39
C LYS A 596 -21.64 33.38 36.13
N LYS A 597 -22.76 32.83 35.64
CA LYS A 597 -23.20 31.47 36.01
C LYS A 597 -22.64 30.43 35.05
N LYS A 598 -21.79 29.53 35.58
CA LYS A 598 -21.22 28.38 34.84
C LYS A 598 -22.31 27.36 34.50
N TRP A 599 -22.42 26.99 33.22
CA TRP A 599 -23.02 25.72 32.84
C TRP A 599 -21.92 24.64 32.76
N VAL A 600 -21.81 23.82 33.80
CA VAL A 600 -20.93 22.64 33.80
C VAL A 600 -21.74 21.42 33.41
N LEU A 601 -21.56 20.95 32.18
CA LEU A 601 -22.13 19.67 31.73
C LEU A 601 -21.39 18.51 32.38
N HIS A 602 -21.82 18.13 33.59
CA HIS A 602 -21.57 16.81 34.15
C HIS A 602 -22.32 15.77 33.31
N ALA A 603 -21.60 14.76 32.85
CA ALA A 603 -22.20 13.58 32.22
C ALA A 603 -22.37 12.48 33.27
N ASP A 604 -23.61 12.06 33.51
CA ASP A 604 -23.99 10.92 34.33
C ASP A 604 -25.05 10.11 33.54
N PRO A 605 -24.93 8.77 33.41
CA PRO A 605 -25.84 7.99 32.59
C PRO A 605 -27.13 7.61 33.33
N HIS A 606 -28.17 7.29 32.55
CA HIS A 606 -29.50 6.83 32.99
C HIS A 606 -30.44 7.89 33.61
N ARG A 607 -31.09 8.66 32.73
CA ARG A 607 -32.53 8.96 32.84
C ARG A 607 -33.11 9.23 31.44
N ASP A 608 -34.07 8.41 31.03
CA ASP A 608 -34.85 8.67 29.83
C ASP A 608 -35.79 9.85 30.08
N VAL A 609 -35.59 10.95 29.33
CA VAL A 609 -36.53 12.06 29.24
C VAL A 609 -36.81 12.28 27.76
N ASN A 610 -37.99 11.85 27.30
CA ASN A 610 -38.43 12.01 25.92
C ASN A 610 -38.78 13.48 25.62
N VAL A 611 -37.75 14.27 25.29
CA VAL A 611 -37.90 15.47 24.45
C VAL A 611 -37.72 15.02 23.01
N GLY A 612 -38.68 15.35 22.13
CA GLY A 612 -38.81 14.79 20.79
C GLY A 612 -37.77 15.24 19.77
N VAL A 613 -36.49 14.87 19.96
CA VAL A 613 -35.42 15.09 18.98
C VAL A 613 -35.51 14.02 17.89
N THR A 614 -35.79 14.43 16.66
CA THR A 614 -35.71 13.54 15.49
C THR A 614 -34.27 13.01 15.35
N PRO A 615 -34.03 11.69 15.30
CA PRO A 615 -32.66 11.15 15.36
C PRO A 615 -31.77 11.67 14.22
N THR A 616 -30.73 12.44 14.57
CA THR A 616 -29.89 13.11 13.57
C THR A 616 -29.22 12.07 12.67
N ARG A 617 -29.55 12.10 11.38
CA ARG A 617 -29.19 11.05 10.40
C ARG A 617 -27.69 11.00 10.06
N LEU A 618 -26.89 11.92 10.60
CA LEU A 618 -25.44 12.01 10.37
C LEU A 618 -24.72 10.71 10.77
N ARG A 619 -23.76 10.28 9.94
CA ARG A 619 -22.91 9.10 10.16
C ARG A 619 -21.47 9.36 9.73
N GLY A 620 -20.56 8.46 10.11
CA GLY A 620 -19.16 8.54 9.74
C GLY A 620 -18.46 9.74 10.37
N LEU A 621 -17.64 10.45 9.60
CA LEU A 621 -16.89 11.64 10.06
C LEU A 621 -17.80 12.83 10.40
N PHE A 622 -19.09 12.82 10.02
CA PHE A 622 -20.09 13.81 10.45
C PHE A 622 -20.66 13.56 11.85
N LYS A 623 -20.18 12.54 12.58
CA LYS A 623 -20.37 12.43 14.04
C LYS A 623 -19.02 12.22 14.75
N PRO A 624 -18.85 12.67 16.01
CA PRO A 624 -17.58 12.50 16.71
C PRO A 624 -17.21 11.01 16.88
N VAL A 625 -16.10 10.60 16.27
CA VAL A 625 -15.54 9.26 16.40
C VAL A 625 -14.99 9.10 17.83
N PRO A 626 -15.31 8.00 18.56
CA PRO A 626 -15.01 7.89 19.98
C PRO A 626 -13.54 8.13 20.35
N LEU A 627 -13.31 8.87 21.44
CA LEU A 627 -11.98 9.17 21.98
C LEU A 627 -11.17 7.91 22.34
N ASP A 628 -11.88 6.88 22.76
CA ASP A 628 -11.35 5.59 23.19
C ASP A 628 -11.17 4.59 22.03
N ARG A 629 -11.45 4.98 20.77
CA ARG A 629 -11.41 4.05 19.63
C ARG A 629 -10.01 3.47 19.39
N THR A 630 -9.94 2.15 19.24
CA THR A 630 -8.72 1.38 19.00
C THR A 630 -8.74 0.67 17.63
N CYS A 631 -7.55 0.24 17.17
CA CYS A 631 -7.40 -0.61 15.99
C CYS A 631 -8.20 -1.93 16.06
N GLU A 632 -8.41 -2.48 17.27
CA GLU A 632 -9.18 -3.72 17.47
C GLU A 632 -10.65 -3.54 17.03
N GLN A 633 -11.24 -2.35 17.25
CA GLN A 633 -12.62 -2.04 16.85
C GLN A 633 -12.77 -1.78 15.33
N MET A 634 -11.70 -1.36 14.64
CA MET A 634 -11.72 -1.11 13.19
C MET A 634 -11.76 -2.39 12.34
N LYS A 635 -11.57 -3.58 12.95
CA LYS A 635 -11.53 -4.88 12.27
C LYS A 635 -10.52 -4.88 11.11
N LEU A 636 -9.28 -4.45 11.36
CA LEU A 636 -8.22 -4.35 10.35
C LEU A 636 -7.86 -5.74 9.77
N ARG A 637 -7.27 -5.80 8.56
CA ARG A 637 -6.70 -7.05 8.05
C ARG A 637 -5.52 -7.48 8.93
N SER A 638 -5.22 -8.77 8.88
CA SER A 638 -4.16 -9.39 9.66
C SER A 638 -2.73 -9.04 9.20
N ASP A 639 -2.57 -8.45 8.00
CA ASP A 639 -1.33 -7.85 7.49
C ASP A 639 -1.01 -6.44 8.05
N VAL A 640 -1.94 -5.80 8.76
CA VAL A 640 -1.87 -4.38 9.12
C VAL A 640 -0.99 -4.11 10.35
N LEU A 641 -0.30 -2.96 10.37
CA LEU A 641 0.30 -2.36 11.56
C LEU A 641 -0.64 -1.28 12.11
N CYS A 642 -0.86 -1.28 13.43
CA CYS A 642 -1.70 -0.29 14.09
C CYS A 642 -0.93 1.04 14.22
N LEU A 643 -1.60 2.16 13.92
CA LEU A 643 -1.01 3.49 14.12
C LEU A 643 -0.99 3.92 15.60
N CYS A 644 -1.79 3.27 16.44
CA CYS A 644 -1.86 3.55 17.86
C CYS A 644 -0.68 2.91 18.61
N GLU A 645 0.09 3.75 19.29
CA GLU A 645 1.22 3.35 20.13
C GLU A 645 0.80 2.33 21.21
N GLY A 646 1.64 1.31 21.44
CA GLY A 646 1.43 0.27 22.46
C GLY A 646 0.27 -0.72 22.20
N MET A 647 -0.59 -0.50 21.18
CA MET A 647 -1.72 -1.39 20.91
C MET A 647 -1.36 -2.65 20.11
N ASP A 648 -0.28 -2.60 19.33
CA ASP A 648 0.31 -3.79 18.76
C ASP A 648 1.01 -4.60 19.86
N LYS A 649 0.43 -5.75 20.21
CA LYS A 649 0.97 -6.72 21.19
C LYS A 649 2.21 -7.40 20.63
N SER A 650 3.31 -6.65 20.64
CA SER A 650 4.63 -7.09 20.24
C SER A 650 5.13 -8.20 21.17
N VAL A 651 5.87 -9.14 20.60
CA VAL A 651 6.52 -10.24 21.32
C VAL A 651 7.97 -10.27 20.88
N SER A 652 8.88 -10.64 21.79
CA SER A 652 10.31 -10.77 21.44
C SER A 652 10.49 -11.69 20.23
N ASN A 653 11.22 -11.19 19.22
CA ASN A 653 11.58 -11.93 18.02
C ASN A 653 12.39 -13.21 18.36
N ASP A 654 13.06 -13.21 19.51
CA ASP A 654 13.88 -14.32 20.01
C ASP A 654 13.13 -15.26 20.97
N SER A 655 11.83 -15.03 21.22
CA SER A 655 10.99 -15.93 22.01
C SER A 655 10.84 -17.31 21.36
N GLU A 656 10.66 -18.35 22.18
CA GLU A 656 10.61 -19.74 21.71
C GLU A 656 9.48 -19.96 20.69
N THR A 657 8.29 -19.39 20.96
CA THR A 657 7.11 -19.49 20.09
C THR A 657 7.33 -18.83 18.72
N VAL A 658 8.02 -17.69 18.67
CA VAL A 658 8.31 -16.97 17.42
C VAL A 658 9.32 -17.72 16.57
N GLN A 659 10.40 -18.20 17.19
CA GLN A 659 11.47 -18.93 16.49
C GLN A 659 10.97 -20.31 15.99
N TRP A 660 10.12 -21.01 16.75
CA TRP A 660 9.42 -22.23 16.33
C TRP A 660 8.49 -21.97 15.12
N ALA A 661 7.73 -20.88 15.14
CA ALA A 661 6.87 -20.50 14.02
C ALA A 661 7.67 -20.12 12.75
N ALA A 662 8.81 -19.47 12.90
CA ALA A 662 9.67 -19.07 11.78
C ALA A 662 10.39 -20.26 11.12
N GLU A 663 10.84 -21.24 11.89
CA GLU A 663 11.36 -22.52 11.36
C GLU A 663 10.29 -23.25 10.53
N PHE A 664 9.05 -23.32 11.03
CA PHE A 664 7.92 -23.87 10.28
C PHE A 664 7.62 -23.09 9.00
N ALA A 665 7.63 -21.75 9.07
CA ALA A 665 7.35 -20.89 7.92
C ALA A 665 8.42 -21.01 6.83
N LEU A 666 9.70 -20.90 7.18
CA LEU A 666 10.82 -21.08 6.27
C LEU A 666 10.83 -22.48 5.64
N GLY A 667 10.62 -23.52 6.46
CA GLY A 667 10.50 -24.88 5.98
C GLY A 667 9.35 -25.07 4.98
N THR A 668 8.21 -24.44 5.26
CA THR A 668 7.04 -24.45 4.38
C THR A 668 7.26 -23.66 3.08
N LEU A 669 7.93 -22.51 3.13
CA LEU A 669 8.33 -21.72 1.96
C LEU A 669 9.22 -22.55 1.02
N ASN A 670 10.28 -23.14 1.57
CA ASN A 670 11.21 -24.00 0.83
C ASN A 670 10.49 -25.23 0.21
N ASN A 671 9.65 -25.92 0.99
CA ASN A 671 8.83 -27.04 0.49
C ASN A 671 7.85 -26.61 -0.62
N ARG A 672 7.26 -25.40 -0.54
CA ARG A 672 6.37 -24.86 -1.59
C ARG A 672 7.12 -24.65 -2.91
N ILE A 673 8.31 -24.03 -2.87
CA ILE A 673 9.15 -23.77 -4.05
C ILE A 673 9.58 -25.09 -4.71
N GLN A 674 10.11 -26.03 -3.92
CA GLN A 674 10.50 -27.35 -4.40
C GLN A 674 9.31 -28.05 -5.07
N LYS A 675 8.15 -28.16 -4.37
CA LYS A 675 6.96 -28.83 -4.91
C LYS A 675 6.45 -28.21 -6.22
N GLN A 676 6.40 -26.88 -6.32
CA GLN A 676 5.98 -26.19 -7.55
C GLN A 676 6.87 -26.57 -8.73
N TYR A 677 8.19 -26.58 -8.54
CA TYR A 677 9.16 -27.00 -9.56
C TYR A 677 9.00 -28.48 -9.93
N THR A 678 8.95 -29.38 -8.94
CA THR A 678 8.76 -30.83 -9.16
C THR A 678 7.49 -31.12 -9.97
N THR A 679 6.36 -30.50 -9.62
CA THR A 679 5.07 -30.72 -10.31
C THR A 679 5.12 -30.21 -11.75
N ALA A 680 5.74 -29.07 -12.01
CA ALA A 680 5.85 -28.52 -13.35
C ALA A 680 6.83 -29.28 -14.27
N LEU A 681 7.86 -29.92 -13.70
CA LEU A 681 8.69 -30.89 -14.44
C LEU A 681 7.88 -32.13 -14.81
N ARG A 682 7.14 -32.71 -13.85
CA ARG A 682 6.36 -33.95 -14.05
C ARG A 682 5.22 -33.81 -15.06
N SER A 683 4.76 -32.60 -15.37
CA SER A 683 3.76 -32.36 -16.43
C SER A 683 4.34 -32.30 -17.85
N LYS A 684 5.57 -32.79 -18.08
CA LYS A 684 6.22 -32.88 -19.40
C LYS A 684 6.78 -34.29 -19.63
N PRO A 685 6.67 -34.89 -20.84
CA PRO A 685 7.39 -36.11 -21.20
C PRO A 685 8.92 -35.94 -21.03
N GLU A 686 9.47 -34.84 -21.58
CA GLU A 686 10.88 -34.44 -21.45
C GLU A 686 11.35 -34.29 -19.98
N GLY A 687 10.42 -33.99 -19.06
CA GLY A 687 10.76 -33.62 -17.68
C GLY A 687 11.31 -34.80 -16.87
N LEU A 688 10.91 -36.02 -17.20
CA LEU A 688 11.40 -37.24 -16.53
C LEU A 688 12.89 -37.51 -16.81
N ALA A 689 13.42 -37.07 -17.95
CA ALA A 689 14.83 -37.21 -18.30
C ALA A 689 15.76 -36.28 -17.49
N SER A 690 15.22 -35.27 -16.78
CA SER A 690 16.02 -34.22 -16.15
C SER A 690 16.78 -34.62 -14.88
N GLY A 691 16.46 -35.77 -14.27
CA GLY A 691 17.23 -36.37 -13.17
C GLY A 691 17.38 -35.50 -11.90
N PHE A 692 16.55 -34.48 -11.69
CA PHE A 692 16.68 -33.55 -10.57
C PHE A 692 15.32 -33.03 -10.10
N TYR A 693 14.77 -33.61 -9.02
CA TYR A 693 13.42 -33.29 -8.52
C TYR A 693 13.36 -32.20 -7.45
N GLY A 694 14.51 -31.71 -6.99
CA GLY A 694 14.65 -30.67 -5.97
C GLY A 694 14.24 -29.26 -6.43
N TYR A 695 15.18 -28.33 -6.36
CA TYR A 695 14.95 -26.90 -6.66
C TYR A 695 15.35 -26.54 -8.09
N GLY A 696 14.81 -25.41 -8.56
CA GLY A 696 14.95 -24.92 -9.92
C GLY A 696 16.18 -24.01 -10.15
N ALA A 697 15.96 -22.91 -10.86
CA ALA A 697 16.73 -21.68 -10.77
C ALA A 697 16.38 -20.88 -9.50
N CYS A 698 15.13 -20.98 -9.05
CA CYS A 698 14.66 -20.45 -7.76
C CYS A 698 15.38 -21.16 -6.61
N GLN A 699 16.17 -20.39 -5.87
CA GLN A 699 17.04 -20.89 -4.81
C GLN A 699 16.27 -21.28 -3.54
N ARG A 700 16.86 -22.22 -2.78
CA ARG A 700 16.48 -22.49 -1.39
C ARG A 700 16.92 -21.32 -0.50
N TYR A 701 16.12 -21.03 0.52
CA TYR A 701 16.40 -20.00 1.52
C TYR A 701 16.91 -20.60 2.85
N THR A 702 17.80 -19.87 3.53
CA THR A 702 18.05 -19.96 4.97
C THR A 702 17.43 -18.76 5.68
N GLY A 703 16.86 -18.96 6.87
CA GLY A 703 16.42 -17.88 7.74
C GLY A 703 17.61 -17.26 8.45
N THR A 704 17.74 -15.93 8.38
CA THR A 704 18.84 -15.18 9.04
C THR A 704 18.37 -14.45 10.29
N GLY A 705 17.08 -14.06 10.32
CA GLY A 705 16.48 -13.38 11.46
C GLY A 705 14.97 -13.26 11.36
N ILE A 706 14.37 -12.66 12.39
CA ILE A 706 12.94 -12.42 12.52
C ILE A 706 12.76 -11.00 13.03
N MET A 707 11.78 -10.26 12.51
CA MET A 707 11.47 -8.90 12.93
C MET A 707 9.98 -8.71 13.21
N ARG A 708 9.68 -7.72 14.08
CA ARG A 708 8.34 -7.18 14.32
C ARG A 708 7.31 -8.25 14.67
N ALA A 709 7.71 -9.23 15.49
CA ALA A 709 6.83 -10.30 15.91
C ALA A 709 5.70 -9.79 16.82
N ARG A 710 4.47 -10.26 16.59
CA ARG A 710 3.27 -9.85 17.32
C ARG A 710 2.34 -11.05 17.54
N HIS A 711 1.61 -11.06 18.65
CA HIS A 711 0.75 -12.18 19.06
C HIS A 711 -0.66 -11.71 19.38
N THR A 712 -1.65 -12.44 18.88
CA THR A 712 -3.07 -12.22 19.23
C THR A 712 -3.74 -13.54 19.56
N VAL A 713 -4.66 -13.52 20.53
CA VAL A 713 -5.47 -14.67 20.91
C VAL A 713 -6.86 -14.51 20.30
N ALA A 714 -7.33 -15.53 19.60
CA ALA A 714 -8.59 -15.55 18.88
C ALA A 714 -9.41 -16.78 19.29
N GLY A 715 -10.09 -16.69 20.44
CA GLY A 715 -10.79 -17.81 21.05
C GLY A 715 -9.81 -18.90 21.51
N LEU A 716 -9.93 -20.11 20.94
CA LEU A 716 -9.06 -21.25 21.26
C LEU A 716 -7.81 -21.37 20.38
N GLU A 717 -7.64 -20.47 19.40
CA GLU A 717 -6.42 -20.37 18.58
C GLU A 717 -5.57 -19.15 18.98
N GLN A 718 -4.25 -19.34 19.00
CA GLN A 718 -3.28 -18.26 18.99
C GLN A 718 -2.91 -17.95 17.54
N LYS A 719 -2.73 -16.66 17.23
CA LYS A 719 -2.25 -16.16 15.94
C LYS A 719 -0.94 -15.42 16.17
N LEU A 720 0.04 -15.69 15.33
CA LEU A 720 1.35 -15.05 15.39
C LEU A 720 1.69 -14.44 14.02
N PHE A 721 2.21 -13.22 14.08
CA PHE A 721 2.62 -12.38 12.97
C PHE A 721 4.10 -12.07 13.10
N PHE A 722 4.86 -12.13 12.03
CA PHE A 722 6.26 -11.69 12.01
C PHE A 722 6.76 -11.49 10.58
N SER A 723 7.80 -10.67 10.42
CA SER A 723 8.59 -10.59 9.19
C SER A 723 9.75 -11.59 9.29
N LEU A 724 9.77 -12.59 8.41
CA LEU A 724 10.87 -13.54 8.22
C LEU A 724 11.93 -12.92 7.29
N LEU A 725 13.18 -12.87 7.76
CA LEU A 725 14.34 -12.54 6.93
C LEU A 725 14.90 -13.84 6.33
N ALA A 726 14.82 -13.99 5.02
CA ALA A 726 15.18 -15.22 4.31
C ALA A 726 16.24 -14.95 3.22
N LYS A 727 17.41 -15.56 3.35
CA LYS A 727 18.56 -15.39 2.47
C LYS A 727 18.72 -16.56 1.49
N PRO A 728 18.76 -16.34 0.16
CA PRO A 728 19.00 -17.39 -0.83
C PRO A 728 20.44 -17.95 -0.75
N PHE A 729 20.61 -19.25 -0.98
CA PHE A 729 21.87 -20.02 -0.82
C PHE A 729 23.14 -19.45 -1.50
N ILE A 730 23.04 -18.58 -2.51
CA ILE A 730 24.18 -17.96 -3.21
C ILE A 730 24.17 -16.43 -3.09
N ARG A 731 23.04 -15.82 -2.72
CA ARG A 731 22.86 -14.37 -2.79
C ARG A 731 23.24 -13.69 -1.47
N LYS A 732 23.93 -12.54 -1.56
CA LYS A 732 24.25 -11.72 -0.39
C LYS A 732 23.03 -11.02 0.20
N THR A 733 22.04 -10.69 -0.64
CA THR A 733 20.79 -10.01 -0.28
C THR A 733 19.78 -10.95 0.38
N GLU A 734 19.15 -10.45 1.44
CA GLU A 734 18.00 -11.09 2.09
C GLU A 734 16.70 -10.70 1.39
N GLU A 735 15.68 -11.53 1.51
CA GLU A 735 14.33 -11.29 1.00
C GLU A 735 13.34 -11.43 2.17
N ILE A 736 12.46 -10.46 2.33
CA ILE A 736 11.57 -10.32 3.49
C ILE A 736 10.18 -10.88 3.16
N PHE A 737 9.66 -11.74 4.03
CA PHE A 737 8.31 -12.29 3.95
C PHE A 737 7.54 -12.00 5.23
N ASP A 738 6.40 -11.33 5.14
CA ASP A 738 5.44 -11.24 6.24
C ASP A 738 4.65 -12.55 6.34
N VAL A 739 4.62 -13.12 7.53
CA VAL A 739 4.09 -14.44 7.83
C VAL A 739 2.98 -14.34 8.86
N GLN A 740 1.87 -15.01 8.60
CA GLN A 740 0.82 -15.27 9.58
C GLN A 740 0.66 -16.78 9.80
N VAL A 741 0.83 -17.22 11.04
CA VAL A 741 0.48 -18.59 11.47
C VAL A 741 -0.64 -18.60 12.51
N SER A 742 -1.33 -19.73 12.64
CA SER A 742 -2.12 -20.05 13.84
C SER A 742 -1.85 -21.45 14.36
N PHE A 743 -2.02 -21.62 15.67
CA PHE A 743 -1.86 -22.87 16.40
C PHE A 743 -2.76 -22.83 17.64
N ALA A 744 -3.22 -23.98 18.13
CA ALA A 744 -4.18 -24.03 19.22
C ALA A 744 -3.54 -23.75 20.60
N MET A 745 -4.33 -23.22 21.53
CA MET A 745 -3.87 -22.84 22.89
C MET A 745 -3.45 -24.02 23.79
N LYS A 746 -3.84 -25.26 23.48
CA LYS A 746 -3.58 -26.43 24.35
C LYS A 746 -2.28 -27.15 23.96
N ASP A 747 -1.42 -27.46 24.94
CA ASP A 747 -0.08 -28.07 24.78
C ASP A 747 -0.03 -29.53 24.28
N LYS A 748 -1.16 -30.02 23.73
CA LYS A 748 -1.32 -31.34 23.11
C LYS A 748 -1.96 -31.27 21.71
N ALA A 749 -2.33 -30.08 21.25
CA ALA A 749 -2.99 -29.88 19.96
C ALA A 749 -1.94 -29.71 18.85
N ASN A 750 -1.69 -30.78 18.11
CA ASN A 750 -0.67 -30.83 17.07
C ASN A 750 -1.06 -30.10 15.77
N GLY A 751 -0.10 -29.38 15.19
CA GLY A 751 -0.21 -28.66 13.92
C GLY A 751 -0.05 -27.14 14.07
N ILE A 752 0.75 -26.54 13.18
CA ILE A 752 0.67 -25.10 12.87
C ILE A 752 -0.01 -24.97 11.49
N THR A 753 -0.89 -23.99 11.35
CA THR A 753 -1.46 -23.58 10.05
C THR A 753 -0.73 -22.33 9.57
N LEU A 754 -0.13 -22.37 8.38
CA LEU A 754 0.36 -21.18 7.69
C LEU A 754 -0.81 -20.51 6.97
N ASN A 755 -1.39 -19.48 7.59
CA ASN A 755 -2.58 -18.79 7.12
C ASN A 755 -2.27 -17.87 5.93
N ASP A 756 -1.19 -17.08 6.04
CA ASP A 756 -0.71 -16.22 4.96
C ASP A 756 0.82 -16.09 4.96
N MET A 757 1.38 -15.78 3.79
CA MET A 757 2.80 -15.56 3.57
C MET A 757 2.97 -14.62 2.37
N ILE A 758 3.15 -13.33 2.65
CA ILE A 758 3.26 -12.27 1.64
C ILE A 758 4.71 -11.82 1.57
N ARG A 759 5.29 -11.78 0.37
CA ARG A 759 6.63 -11.21 0.18
C ARG A 759 6.58 -9.69 0.16
N VAL A 760 7.43 -9.07 0.98
CA VAL A 760 7.61 -7.61 1.07
C VAL A 760 8.69 -7.14 0.10
N SER A 761 9.81 -7.88 0.00
CA SER A 761 10.94 -7.47 -0.86
C SER A 761 10.59 -7.52 -2.36
N PRO A 762 10.95 -6.50 -3.17
CA PRO A 762 10.60 -6.44 -4.60
C PRO A 762 11.09 -7.65 -5.41
N TYR A 763 10.15 -8.36 -6.05
CA TYR A 763 10.39 -9.63 -6.74
C TYR A 763 10.38 -9.55 -8.28
N ASN A 764 9.89 -8.46 -8.90
CA ASN A 764 9.82 -8.29 -10.36
C ASN A 764 11.19 -8.49 -11.06
N LYS A 765 12.28 -8.23 -10.33
CA LYS A 765 13.67 -8.48 -10.77
C LYS A 765 13.96 -9.96 -11.10
N TYR A 766 13.20 -10.91 -10.55
CA TYR A 766 13.37 -12.35 -10.71
C TYR A 766 12.48 -12.99 -11.79
N GLU A 767 11.47 -12.31 -12.33
CA GLU A 767 10.55 -12.87 -13.33
C GLU A 767 11.26 -13.45 -14.56
N LYS A 768 12.39 -12.84 -14.97
CA LYS A 768 13.19 -13.32 -16.10
C LYS A 768 13.91 -14.64 -15.84
N CYS A 769 14.12 -15.03 -14.58
CA CYS A 769 14.82 -16.24 -14.17
C CYS A 769 13.97 -17.24 -13.36
N THR A 770 12.72 -16.90 -13.03
CA THR A 770 11.80 -17.79 -12.32
C THR A 770 11.51 -19.05 -13.14
N ASP A 771 11.53 -20.21 -12.49
CA ASP A 771 11.22 -21.48 -13.15
C ASP A 771 9.78 -21.55 -13.65
N LYS A 772 9.59 -22.23 -14.79
CA LYS A 772 8.24 -22.48 -15.32
C LYS A 772 7.42 -23.27 -14.29
N GLY A 773 6.38 -22.65 -13.75
CA GLY A 773 5.46 -23.25 -12.78
C GLY A 773 5.74 -22.93 -11.31
N VAL A 774 6.84 -22.24 -11.01
CA VAL A 774 7.07 -21.63 -9.68
C VAL A 774 6.48 -20.22 -9.67
N ASP A 775 5.88 -19.82 -8.54
CA ASP A 775 5.36 -18.47 -8.34
C ASP A 775 6.54 -17.47 -8.21
N PRO A 776 6.63 -16.42 -9.06
CA PRO A 776 7.65 -15.38 -8.95
C PRO A 776 7.72 -14.73 -7.56
N LYS A 777 6.59 -14.68 -6.83
CA LYS A 777 6.54 -14.15 -5.46
C LYS A 777 7.37 -14.98 -4.49
N LEU A 778 7.57 -16.28 -4.72
CA LEU A 778 8.41 -17.12 -3.86
C LEU A 778 9.88 -17.17 -4.34
N CYS A 779 10.14 -16.84 -5.59
CA CYS A 779 11.43 -17.09 -6.25
C CYS A 779 12.52 -16.04 -5.98
N ALA A 780 13.76 -16.49 -5.78
CA ALA A 780 14.97 -15.68 -5.92
C ALA A 780 16.01 -16.44 -6.75
N CYS A 781 16.59 -15.79 -7.76
CA CYS A 781 17.45 -16.41 -8.78
C CYS A 781 18.50 -15.41 -9.33
N HIS A 782 19.31 -15.81 -10.30
CA HIS A 782 20.25 -14.94 -11.03
C HIS A 782 19.58 -14.38 -12.29
N ALA A 783 19.45 -13.05 -12.34
CA ALA A 783 18.62 -12.32 -13.30
C ALA A 783 19.18 -12.34 -14.74
N ASP A 784 20.48 -12.58 -14.88
CA ASP A 784 21.26 -12.73 -16.12
C ASP A 784 21.23 -14.15 -16.70
N ARG A 785 20.48 -15.06 -16.07
CA ARG A 785 20.29 -16.50 -16.41
C ARG A 785 21.53 -17.40 -16.34
N ARG A 786 22.74 -16.85 -16.46
CA ARG A 786 23.99 -17.61 -16.29
C ARG A 786 24.03 -18.22 -14.88
N ASN A 787 24.62 -19.41 -14.76
CA ASN A 787 24.90 -20.12 -13.51
C ASN A 787 23.69 -20.43 -12.59
N ASN A 788 22.45 -20.21 -13.04
CA ASN A 788 21.22 -20.33 -12.23
C ASN A 788 21.00 -21.68 -11.52
N THR A 789 21.68 -22.73 -11.96
CA THR A 789 21.53 -24.10 -11.45
C THR A 789 22.81 -24.69 -10.83
N LEU A 790 23.97 -24.02 -10.91
CA LEU A 790 25.24 -24.57 -10.39
C LEU A 790 25.20 -24.83 -8.88
N TRP A 791 24.49 -23.97 -8.15
CA TRP A 791 24.25 -24.06 -6.71
C TRP A 791 23.58 -25.37 -6.26
N ARG A 792 22.92 -26.10 -7.18
CA ARG A 792 22.35 -27.43 -6.91
C ARG A 792 23.41 -28.45 -6.53
N ASN A 793 24.63 -28.32 -7.06
CA ASN A 793 25.76 -29.19 -6.73
C ASN A 793 26.19 -28.99 -5.26
N GLU A 794 26.01 -27.78 -4.73
CA GLU A 794 26.29 -27.42 -3.34
C GLU A 794 25.11 -27.69 -2.40
N LEU A 795 23.92 -28.07 -2.91
CA LEU A 795 22.67 -28.14 -2.12
C LEU A 795 22.81 -29.05 -0.88
N TYR A 796 23.46 -30.21 -1.03
CA TYR A 796 23.74 -31.11 0.09
C TYR A 796 24.67 -30.44 1.10
N LEU A 797 25.85 -29.99 0.64
CA LEU A 797 26.89 -29.37 1.46
C LEU A 797 26.37 -28.14 2.23
N LYS A 798 25.64 -27.24 1.58
CA LYS A 798 25.05 -26.07 2.24
C LYS A 798 23.94 -26.44 3.23
N THR A 799 23.14 -27.48 2.95
CA THR A 799 22.13 -27.94 3.91
C THR A 799 22.76 -28.60 5.16
N THR A 800 23.93 -29.24 5.02
CA THR A 800 24.68 -29.88 6.13
C THR A 800 25.65 -28.95 6.86
N THR A 801 25.92 -27.73 6.36
CA THR A 801 26.89 -26.80 6.97
C THR A 801 26.33 -25.41 7.30
N GLN A 802 25.39 -24.88 6.51
CA GLN A 802 24.92 -23.50 6.66
C GLN A 802 23.98 -23.36 7.87
N GLU A 803 24.23 -22.34 8.68
CA GLU A 803 23.39 -21.98 9.82
C GLU A 803 22.01 -21.49 9.39
N ASN A 804 21.04 -21.71 10.28
CA ASN A 804 19.67 -21.23 10.13
C ASN A 804 19.24 -20.61 11.46
N PHE A 805 18.86 -19.33 11.48
CA PHE A 805 18.63 -18.55 12.71
C PHE A 805 19.77 -18.68 13.75
N LYS A 806 21.02 -18.66 13.27
CA LYS A 806 22.26 -18.88 14.06
C LYS A 806 22.40 -20.29 14.69
N LEU A 807 21.57 -21.26 14.28
CA LEU A 807 21.68 -22.65 14.70
C LEU A 807 22.44 -23.48 13.65
N LYS A 808 23.53 -24.12 14.08
CA LYS A 808 24.29 -25.07 13.25
C LYS A 808 23.52 -26.39 13.05
N PRO A 809 23.47 -26.93 11.81
CA PRO A 809 22.86 -28.23 11.54
C PRO A 809 23.64 -29.39 12.17
N ARG A 810 22.93 -30.49 12.47
CA ARG A 810 23.47 -31.78 12.89
C ARG A 810 22.90 -32.89 12.00
N THR A 811 23.77 -33.70 11.42
CA THR A 811 23.42 -34.73 10.44
C THR A 811 23.35 -36.11 11.08
N GLN A 812 22.23 -36.81 10.93
CA GLN A 812 22.08 -38.23 11.21
C GLN A 812 21.82 -38.96 9.88
N ILE A 813 22.71 -39.85 9.47
CA ILE A 813 22.48 -40.68 8.27
C ILE A 813 21.56 -41.85 8.65
N LEU A 814 20.58 -42.15 7.79
CA LEU A 814 19.65 -43.29 7.94
C LEU A 814 19.94 -44.40 6.91
N ASP A 815 20.38 -44.04 5.71
CA ASP A 815 20.84 -44.95 4.65
C ASP A 815 22.08 -44.33 4.00
N GLN A 816 23.23 -45.00 4.06
CA GLN A 816 24.47 -44.48 3.46
C GLN A 816 24.52 -44.83 1.96
N PRO A 817 24.91 -43.88 1.07
CA PRO A 817 25.14 -42.45 1.29
C PRO A 817 23.88 -41.58 1.09
N CYS A 818 22.72 -42.19 0.79
CA CYS A 818 21.58 -41.50 0.18
C CYS A 818 20.72 -40.62 1.10
N LEU A 819 20.38 -41.10 2.30
CA LEU A 819 19.31 -40.52 3.13
C LEU A 819 19.84 -40.04 4.47
N ALA A 820 19.73 -38.73 4.72
CA ALA A 820 20.09 -38.11 5.99
C ALA A 820 18.94 -37.26 6.57
N ILE A 821 18.83 -37.26 7.90
CA ILE A 821 18.05 -36.31 8.68
C ILE A 821 18.99 -35.20 9.15
N ILE A 822 18.62 -33.95 8.86
CA ILE A 822 19.27 -32.75 9.35
C ILE A 822 18.43 -32.21 10.49
N SER A 823 19.04 -32.00 11.65
CA SER A 823 18.39 -31.44 12.83
C SER A 823 19.03 -30.13 13.26
N ARG A 824 18.23 -29.18 13.72
CA ARG A 824 18.67 -27.94 14.36
C ARG A 824 17.99 -27.83 15.71
N VAL A 825 18.77 -27.58 16.75
CA VAL A 825 18.33 -27.70 18.15
C VAL A 825 18.75 -26.44 18.91
N ARG A 826 17.77 -25.63 19.32
CA ARG A 826 17.98 -24.56 20.29
C ARG A 826 17.92 -25.16 21.70
N ARG A 827 18.91 -24.87 22.53
CA ARG A 827 18.94 -25.27 23.94
C ARG A 827 18.84 -24.08 24.87
N ASN A 828 18.06 -24.23 25.93
CA ASN A 828 17.92 -23.24 27.00
C ASN A 828 18.38 -23.85 28.33
N ASN A 829 19.02 -23.05 29.17
CA ASN A 829 19.47 -23.43 30.52
C ASN A 829 18.28 -23.35 31.48
N ILE A 830 17.88 -24.47 32.08
CA ILE A 830 16.71 -24.57 32.96
C ILE A 830 17.07 -24.50 34.46
N GLY A 831 18.32 -24.16 34.77
CA GLY A 831 18.88 -24.06 36.13
C GLY A 831 19.84 -25.19 36.47
N ALA A 832 20.71 -24.97 37.45
CA ALA A 832 21.68 -25.94 37.98
C ALA A 832 22.51 -26.65 36.89
N GLY A 833 22.98 -25.90 35.88
CA GLY A 833 23.78 -26.41 34.75
C GLY A 833 23.02 -27.30 33.76
N ARG A 834 21.71 -27.53 33.95
CA ARG A 834 20.91 -28.44 33.11
C ARG A 834 20.40 -27.71 31.87
N TRP A 835 20.57 -28.32 30.70
CA TRP A 835 20.14 -27.78 29.41
C TRP A 835 19.01 -28.62 28.81
N GLN A 836 17.91 -27.97 28.45
CA GLN A 836 16.77 -28.58 27.75
C GLN A 836 16.83 -28.20 26.27
N ASN A 837 16.50 -29.14 25.37
CA ASN A 837 16.22 -28.79 23.97
C ASN A 837 14.86 -28.06 23.96
N ALA A 838 14.85 -26.75 23.68
CA ALA A 838 13.65 -25.92 23.70
C ALA A 838 12.92 -25.93 22.33
N ILE A 839 13.68 -25.90 21.23
CA ILE A 839 13.16 -26.01 19.86
C ILE A 839 13.98 -27.06 19.11
N GLU A 840 13.30 -27.96 18.41
CA GLU A 840 13.89 -29.06 17.65
C GLU A 840 13.27 -29.13 16.24
N THR A 841 14.02 -28.66 15.24
CA THR A 841 13.64 -28.63 13.82
C THR A 841 14.31 -29.76 13.05
N TYR A 842 13.58 -30.43 12.15
CA TYR A 842 14.07 -31.55 11.35
C TYR A 842 13.73 -31.39 9.86
N GLU A 843 14.71 -31.70 9.01
CA GLU A 843 14.58 -31.81 7.56
C GLU A 843 15.16 -33.15 7.10
N ALA A 844 14.66 -33.70 5.99
CA ALA A 844 15.28 -34.86 5.33
C ALA A 844 15.95 -34.44 4.03
N VAL A 845 17.09 -35.04 3.74
CA VAL A 845 17.82 -34.89 2.49
C VAL A 845 17.96 -36.25 1.82
N ASN A 846 17.46 -36.36 0.60
CA ASN A 846 17.73 -37.48 -0.29
C ASN A 846 18.75 -36.99 -1.34
N ALA A 847 20.00 -37.40 -1.18
CA ALA A 847 21.11 -36.97 -2.05
C ALA A 847 21.19 -37.77 -3.37
N CYS A 848 20.63 -38.98 -3.41
CA CYS A 848 20.78 -39.90 -4.53
C CYS A 848 19.95 -39.47 -5.77
N PRO A 849 20.39 -39.83 -6.99
CA PRO A 849 19.84 -39.32 -8.26
C PRO A 849 18.56 -40.03 -8.73
N ASP A 850 18.28 -41.21 -8.19
CA ASP A 850 17.34 -42.18 -8.74
C ASP A 850 16.48 -42.91 -7.69
N VAL A 851 16.96 -43.08 -6.46
CA VAL A 851 16.19 -43.69 -5.37
C VAL A 851 15.13 -42.74 -4.81
N THR A 852 13.88 -43.21 -4.69
CA THR A 852 12.81 -42.51 -3.94
C THR A 852 12.62 -43.17 -2.58
N TYR A 853 12.42 -42.38 -1.52
CA TYR A 853 12.11 -42.89 -0.19
C TYR A 853 10.69 -42.53 0.25
N LYS A 854 10.04 -43.44 0.98
CA LYS A 854 8.84 -43.17 1.76
C LYS A 854 9.24 -43.09 3.23
N LEU A 855 9.40 -41.87 3.74
CA LEU A 855 9.78 -41.60 5.14
C LEU A 855 8.53 -41.53 6.02
N THR A 856 8.40 -42.43 6.98
CA THR A 856 7.33 -42.41 7.99
C THR A 856 7.87 -41.88 9.31
N ILE A 857 7.22 -40.84 9.81
CA ILE A 857 7.63 -40.06 10.99
C ILE A 857 6.65 -40.34 12.13
N SER A 858 7.21 -40.64 13.30
CA SER A 858 6.52 -40.93 14.57
C SER A 858 7.33 -40.34 15.73
N PHE A 859 6.93 -40.57 16.98
CA PHE A 859 7.71 -40.17 18.16
C PHE A 859 7.71 -41.26 19.25
N LYS A 860 8.83 -41.41 19.95
CA LYS A 860 8.97 -42.27 21.14
C LYS A 860 8.47 -41.56 22.41
N LYS A 861 8.56 -40.22 22.44
CA LYS A 861 8.08 -39.38 23.54
C LYS A 861 7.67 -38.01 22.98
N ALA A 862 6.54 -37.50 23.42
CA ALA A 862 6.08 -36.13 23.19
C ALA A 862 5.24 -35.71 24.42
N ARG A 863 5.91 -35.27 25.48
CA ARG A 863 5.27 -34.77 26.71
C ARG A 863 5.43 -33.26 26.74
N LYS A 864 4.33 -32.50 26.90
CA LYS A 864 4.34 -31.02 26.94
C LYS A 864 5.19 -30.43 25.79
N THR A 865 4.79 -30.78 24.57
CA THR A 865 5.48 -30.43 23.32
C THR A 865 4.43 -30.00 22.30
N GLN A 866 4.56 -28.80 21.73
CA GLN A 866 3.79 -28.38 20.56
C GLN A 866 4.57 -28.76 19.29
N ILE A 867 3.95 -29.47 18.35
CA ILE A 867 4.60 -29.97 17.12
C ILE A 867 3.90 -29.40 15.90
N SER A 868 4.67 -28.97 14.89
CA SER A 868 4.16 -28.27 13.70
C SER A 868 3.32 -29.13 12.74
N LEU A 869 3.30 -30.45 12.91
CA LEU A 869 2.55 -31.40 12.09
C LEU A 869 1.59 -32.26 12.91
N LYS A 870 0.53 -32.75 12.26
CA LYS A 870 -0.33 -33.83 12.76
C LYS A 870 0.32 -35.19 12.44
N TYR A 871 0.17 -36.16 13.34
CA TYR A 871 0.86 -37.46 13.33
C TYR A 871 -0.10 -38.65 13.48
N PRO A 872 0.29 -39.87 13.03
CA PRO A 872 1.53 -40.19 12.29
C PRO A 872 1.57 -39.55 10.89
N LYS A 873 2.77 -39.39 10.31
CA LYS A 873 2.90 -38.76 8.99
C LYS A 873 3.95 -39.46 8.12
N SER A 874 3.54 -39.88 6.92
CA SER A 874 4.45 -40.30 5.86
C SER A 874 4.68 -39.18 4.85
N VAL A 875 5.89 -39.12 4.29
CA VAL A 875 6.39 -38.13 3.33
C VAL A 875 7.22 -38.84 2.26
N THR A 876 6.92 -38.63 0.99
CA THR A 876 7.73 -39.14 -0.13
C THR A 876 8.88 -38.18 -0.43
N LEU A 877 10.11 -38.68 -0.34
CA LEU A 877 11.35 -37.93 -0.61
C LEU A 877 11.89 -38.34 -1.98
N LEU A 878 11.68 -37.48 -2.96
CA LEU A 878 12.13 -37.71 -4.34
C LEU A 878 13.66 -37.55 -4.47
N PRO A 879 14.28 -38.07 -5.55
CA PRO A 879 15.72 -37.95 -5.75
C PRO A 879 16.21 -36.51 -5.78
N ARG A 880 17.36 -36.25 -5.14
CA ARG A 880 18.00 -34.92 -5.02
C ARG A 880 17.06 -33.84 -4.42
N THR A 881 16.35 -34.17 -3.33
CA THR A 881 15.46 -33.23 -2.61
C THR A 881 15.95 -32.89 -1.21
N VAL A 882 15.61 -31.67 -0.75
CA VAL A 882 15.72 -31.23 0.65
C VAL A 882 14.33 -30.84 1.12
N THR A 883 13.77 -31.63 2.02
CA THR A 883 12.37 -31.54 2.46
C THR A 883 12.30 -31.24 3.95
N PHE A 884 11.76 -30.08 4.32
CA PHE A 884 11.43 -29.79 5.71
C PHE A 884 10.37 -30.78 6.21
N LEU A 885 10.61 -31.37 7.38
CA LEU A 885 9.70 -32.33 7.99
C LEU A 885 8.83 -31.66 9.05
N LEU A 886 9.45 -31.16 10.12
CA LEU A 886 8.75 -30.70 11.32
C LEU A 886 9.59 -29.72 12.13
N THR A 887 8.94 -28.97 13.00
CA THR A 887 9.59 -28.33 14.15
C THR A 887 8.75 -28.50 15.41
N ALA A 888 9.40 -28.77 16.53
CA ALA A 888 8.79 -29.02 17.83
C ALA A 888 9.28 -28.00 18.85
N LYS A 889 8.38 -27.51 19.71
CA LYS A 889 8.68 -26.64 20.86
C LYS A 889 8.35 -27.39 22.14
N ASN A 890 9.33 -27.57 23.02
CA ASN A 890 9.18 -28.20 24.32
C ASN A 890 8.86 -27.15 25.38
N GLU A 891 7.90 -27.42 26.27
CA GLU A 891 7.60 -26.53 27.39
C GLU A 891 8.79 -26.47 28.37
N TRP A 892 9.07 -25.28 28.89
CA TRP A 892 10.11 -25.02 29.90
C TRP A 892 10.07 -26.02 31.07
N LYS A 893 11.22 -26.58 31.45
CA LYS A 893 11.44 -27.61 32.51
C LYS A 893 10.75 -28.97 32.29
N TYR A 894 9.59 -29.03 31.64
CA TYR A 894 8.72 -30.22 31.63
C TYR A 894 8.58 -30.91 30.27
N GLY A 895 8.88 -30.21 29.18
CA GLY A 895 8.76 -30.71 27.82
C GLY A 895 9.80 -31.78 27.47
N THR A 896 9.41 -32.79 26.68
CA THR A 896 10.37 -33.68 26.03
C THR A 896 9.80 -34.27 24.73
N PHE A 897 10.52 -34.02 23.64
CA PHE A 897 10.29 -34.63 22.34
C PHE A 897 11.41 -35.64 22.00
N ILE A 898 11.05 -36.76 21.39
CA ILE A 898 11.98 -37.74 20.82
C ILE A 898 11.32 -38.29 19.55
N PRO A 899 11.69 -37.82 18.34
CA PRO A 899 11.14 -38.35 17.10
C PRO A 899 11.68 -39.76 16.81
N ARG A 900 10.96 -40.50 15.96
CA ARG A 900 11.40 -41.77 15.36
C ARG A 900 11.09 -41.75 13.88
N PHE A 901 12.14 -41.85 13.08
CA PHE A 901 12.08 -41.96 11.63
C PHE A 901 12.16 -43.44 11.22
N LYS A 902 11.31 -43.86 10.29
CA LYS A 902 11.41 -45.11 9.53
C LYS A 902 11.40 -44.76 8.04
N PHE A 903 12.10 -45.51 7.20
CA PHE A 903 12.05 -45.32 5.75
C PHE A 903 11.85 -46.64 5.02
N GLU A 904 11.22 -46.55 3.86
CA GLU A 904 11.12 -47.62 2.86
C GLU A 904 11.76 -47.07 1.56
N LYS A 905 12.58 -47.88 0.88
CA LYS A 905 13.02 -47.57 -0.49
C LYS A 905 11.86 -47.93 -1.42
N MET A 906 11.51 -47.02 -2.33
CA MET A 906 10.54 -47.27 -3.39
C MET A 906 11.30 -47.66 -4.65
N GLU A 907 11.07 -48.87 -5.12
CA GLU A 907 11.60 -49.37 -6.40
C GLU A 907 10.95 -48.65 -7.59
N LYS A 908 11.59 -48.74 -8.76
CA LYS A 908 11.04 -48.23 -10.01
C LYS A 908 10.21 -49.33 -10.67
N ASN A 909 8.90 -49.09 -10.77
CA ASN A 909 8.10 -49.59 -11.89
C ASN A 909 8.26 -48.63 -13.07
#